data_AF-A0A9W9F7U4-F1
#
_entry.id   AF-A0A9W9F7U4-F1
#
_cell.length_a   1.000
_cell.length_b   1.000
_cell.length_c   1.000
_cell.angle_alpha   90.00
_cell.angle_beta   90.00
_cell.angle_gamma   90.00
#
_symmetry.space_group_name_H-M   'P 1'
#
loop_
_entity.id
_entity.type
_entity.pdbx_description
1 polymer ?
#
loop_
_entity_poly.entity_id
_entity_poly.type
_entity_poly.pdbx_seq_one_letter_code
_entity_poly.pdbx_strand_id
1 'polypeptide(L)'
;MVWNKDLDRAGFVVLNAIRALNIIVFLDIIASCVVMEVKINMKNGYFFFMAVTHAVMALLSIALIITELPLFRGYINKNWPAFGDEAGFIVLGAIMMILGVAVLGNLNMEEMSQKSLGLAFWRIVISAGILAMVMSVMNVLATFIFSHRNPRVSARQVRAEGAQAKNNAVSRSDSQRSQLLSIKRIDSSNSYTPPPYQPSKQQRFTQRISRFLPVNPSGFSKKEDGAANGDGSAHLQPPMNDAASSIYSRPDGITRPQDAYDPTAVHPLMRNGASQIWPSFRSLGRREFPPHLRIVAPLTANSVKSVLIFFAPIIIPRLINSYRSLRASIATSPPPRPIPEGAHRALNVLFASIAFFLILSLPFNPHAPEPNVFTLTRSRINTPHDVIFNRLARLRPGDMLTEADLLLKSKLTSLFARKVYLTYGPDSLTSCQFCTIDNMYSYLLYYLPFNVLLPHLIHLSVLGVATSSPIAGPECSRWRNKFTLAGLALAAFDIYIVSTFDVLHTASAAVRAGQTPPSGFYYGITLMRPLALTVFDVSCAALIYLSSTNRFFFKPPNPADQLDQAVSAALRMLNGANGKLHAASVTRNAVVRDKNLKQRDDVYWQTMVAVENPTRSPGERAGPVQGGTAVVDNIWEEPEVAQAMSRAMAGQGGVDLAQLGTNAHEFVRGVTQGLD
;
A
#
# COMPACT_ATOMS: atom_id res chain seq x y z
N MET A 1 -43.98 -23.24 -13.81
CA MET A 1 -42.54 -22.98 -13.58
C MET A 1 -41.65 -23.38 -14.79
N VAL A 2 -42.14 -23.24 -16.04
CA VAL A 2 -41.41 -23.67 -17.26
C VAL A 2 -40.96 -22.49 -18.12
N TRP A 3 -41.68 -21.36 -18.10
CA TRP A 3 -41.38 -20.15 -18.88
C TRP A 3 -40.16 -19.32 -18.45
N ASN A 4 -39.55 -19.61 -17.28
CA ASN A 4 -38.48 -18.76 -16.73
C ASN A 4 -37.07 -19.16 -17.23
N LYS A 5 -36.89 -20.41 -17.69
CA LYS A 5 -35.57 -20.91 -18.14
C LYS A 5 -35.19 -20.39 -19.54
N ASP A 6 -36.17 -20.20 -20.42
CA ASP A 6 -35.92 -19.76 -21.80
C ASP A 6 -35.58 -18.26 -21.85
N LEU A 7 -36.18 -17.44 -20.99
CA LEU A 7 -35.85 -16.01 -20.89
C LEU A 7 -34.49 -15.73 -20.20
N ASP A 8 -34.03 -16.60 -19.31
CA ASP A 8 -32.69 -16.50 -18.71
C ASP A 8 -31.59 -16.85 -19.75
N ARG A 9 -31.84 -17.86 -20.61
CA ARG A 9 -30.95 -18.21 -21.73
C ARG A 9 -30.92 -17.12 -22.81
N ALA A 10 -32.09 -16.57 -23.18
CA ALA A 10 -32.18 -15.46 -24.12
C ALA A 10 -31.47 -14.20 -23.58
N GLY A 11 -31.62 -13.91 -22.28
CA GLY A 11 -30.94 -12.79 -21.62
C GLY A 11 -29.42 -12.90 -21.70
N PHE A 12 -28.85 -14.09 -21.45
CA PHE A 12 -27.41 -14.33 -21.59
C PHE A 12 -26.88 -14.07 -23.01
N VAL A 13 -27.64 -14.46 -24.05
CA VAL A 13 -27.27 -14.22 -25.46
C VAL A 13 -27.31 -12.72 -25.76
N VAL A 14 -28.39 -12.02 -25.37
CA VAL A 14 -28.55 -10.58 -25.59
C VAL A 14 -27.47 -9.77 -24.87
N LEU A 15 -27.14 -10.10 -23.63
CA LEU A 15 -26.11 -9.40 -22.85
C LEU A 15 -24.69 -9.62 -23.40
N ASN A 16 -24.41 -10.79 -23.98
CA ASN A 16 -23.13 -11.05 -24.65
C ASN A 16 -23.07 -10.39 -26.05
N ALA A 17 -24.21 -10.26 -26.75
CA ALA A 17 -24.28 -9.46 -27.96
C ALA A 17 -23.99 -7.98 -27.67
N ILE A 18 -24.53 -7.43 -26.57
CA ILE A 18 -24.22 -6.07 -26.10
C ILE A 18 -22.72 -5.91 -25.77
N ARG A 19 -22.07 -6.94 -25.19
CA ARG A 19 -20.60 -6.93 -24.98
C ARG A 19 -19.86 -6.78 -26.31
N ALA A 20 -20.20 -7.59 -27.31
CA ALA A 20 -19.55 -7.54 -28.61
C ALA A 20 -19.73 -6.17 -29.28
N LEU A 21 -20.94 -5.62 -29.23
CA LEU A 21 -21.24 -4.29 -29.77
C LEU A 21 -20.49 -3.17 -29.03
N ASN A 22 -20.38 -3.23 -27.70
CA ASN A 22 -19.59 -2.26 -26.93
C ASN A 22 -18.10 -2.30 -27.32
N ILE A 23 -17.54 -3.49 -27.53
CA ILE A 23 -16.14 -3.64 -27.98
C ILE A 23 -15.97 -3.03 -29.38
N ILE A 24 -16.89 -3.30 -30.31
CA ILE A 24 -16.85 -2.71 -31.66
C ILE A 24 -16.89 -1.18 -31.58
N VAL A 25 -17.77 -0.61 -30.76
CA VAL A 25 -17.84 0.85 -30.57
C VAL A 25 -16.55 1.43 -30.00
N PHE A 26 -15.90 0.76 -29.03
CA PHE A 26 -14.59 1.24 -28.54
C PHE A 26 -13.50 1.16 -29.60
N LEU A 27 -13.52 0.14 -30.48
CA LEU A 27 -12.61 0.05 -31.62
C LEU A 27 -12.87 1.17 -32.64
N ASP A 28 -14.13 1.52 -32.88
CA ASP A 28 -14.51 2.64 -33.76
C ASP A 28 -14.06 3.99 -33.18
N ILE A 29 -14.15 4.20 -31.85
CA ILE A 29 -13.62 5.39 -31.18
C ILE A 29 -12.10 5.45 -31.31
N ILE A 30 -11.38 4.34 -31.13
CA ILE A 30 -9.93 4.27 -31.31
C ILE A 30 -9.55 4.60 -32.76
N ALA A 31 -10.24 4.00 -33.73
CA ALA A 31 -10.03 4.29 -35.15
C ALA A 31 -10.30 5.78 -35.47
N SER A 32 -11.35 6.35 -34.88
CA SER A 32 -11.63 7.78 -34.99
C SER A 32 -10.49 8.62 -34.41
N CYS A 33 -9.98 8.32 -33.20
CA CYS A 33 -8.87 9.05 -32.60
C CYS A 33 -7.60 9.01 -33.46
N VAL A 34 -7.26 7.84 -34.02
CA VAL A 34 -6.08 7.68 -34.92
C VAL A 34 -6.24 8.51 -36.19
N VAL A 35 -7.44 8.53 -36.80
CA VAL A 35 -7.72 9.36 -37.98
C VAL A 35 -7.58 10.85 -37.67
N MET A 36 -8.00 11.29 -36.48
CA MET A 36 -7.85 12.68 -36.05
C MET A 36 -6.38 13.06 -35.82
N GLU A 37 -5.56 12.17 -35.25
CA GLU A 37 -4.13 12.40 -35.02
C GLU A 37 -3.34 12.53 -36.33
N VAL A 38 -3.61 11.65 -37.30
CA VAL A 38 -2.91 11.66 -38.61
C VAL A 38 -3.18 12.93 -39.41
N LYS A 39 -4.31 13.59 -39.15
CA LYS A 39 -4.76 14.78 -39.89
C LYS A 39 -4.62 16.10 -39.11
N ILE A 40 -3.96 16.08 -37.95
CA ILE A 40 -3.72 17.30 -37.16
C ILE A 40 -2.86 18.29 -37.97
N ASN A 41 -3.32 19.54 -38.06
CA ASN A 41 -2.62 20.58 -38.79
C ASN A 41 -1.59 21.25 -37.86
N MET A 42 -0.30 21.20 -38.23
CA MET A 42 0.79 21.74 -37.40
C MET A 42 0.86 23.27 -37.33
N LYS A 43 -0.15 23.97 -37.86
CA LYS A 43 -0.21 25.44 -37.88
C LYS A 43 -0.88 26.04 -36.63
N ASN A 44 -1.56 25.24 -35.81
CA ASN A 44 -2.20 25.72 -34.59
C ASN A 44 -1.29 25.62 -33.36
N GLY A 45 -1.23 26.69 -32.56
CA GLY A 45 -0.35 26.79 -31.37
C GLY A 45 -0.66 25.79 -30.25
N TYR A 46 -1.77 25.05 -30.33
CA TYR A 46 -2.22 24.08 -29.33
C TYR A 46 -2.27 22.64 -29.83
N PHE A 47 -1.64 22.32 -30.96
CA PHE A 47 -1.72 20.97 -31.58
C PHE A 47 -1.28 19.85 -30.62
N PHE A 48 -0.28 20.11 -29.76
CA PHE A 48 0.22 19.13 -28.81
C PHE A 48 -0.85 18.69 -27.81
N PHE A 49 -1.61 19.64 -27.24
CA PHE A 49 -2.66 19.33 -26.28
C PHE A 49 -3.84 18.61 -26.93
N MET A 50 -4.12 18.92 -28.20
CA MET A 50 -5.13 18.22 -28.98
C MET A 50 -4.72 16.76 -29.23
N ALA A 51 -3.47 16.53 -29.67
CA ALA A 51 -2.92 15.18 -29.85
C ALA A 51 -2.89 14.38 -28.54
N VAL A 52 -2.46 14.99 -27.43
CA VAL A 52 -2.48 14.34 -26.11
C VAL A 52 -3.91 13.98 -25.69
N THR A 53 -4.89 14.85 -25.99
CA THR A 53 -6.30 14.57 -25.68
C THR A 53 -6.81 13.37 -26.48
N HIS A 54 -6.50 13.27 -27.77
CA HIS A 54 -6.85 12.11 -28.61
C HIS A 54 -6.15 10.82 -28.11
N ALA A 55 -4.87 10.90 -27.74
CA ALA A 55 -4.14 9.78 -27.18
C ALA A 55 -4.72 9.30 -25.84
N VAL A 56 -5.09 10.21 -24.94
CA VAL A 56 -5.75 9.88 -23.67
C VAL A 56 -7.12 9.22 -23.91
N MET A 57 -7.90 9.73 -24.87
CA MET A 57 -9.18 9.14 -25.26
C MET A 57 -9.03 7.72 -25.82
N ALA A 58 -7.99 7.47 -26.63
CA ALA A 58 -7.65 6.14 -27.13
C ALA A 58 -7.23 5.20 -25.98
N LEU A 59 -6.38 5.65 -25.06
CA LEU A 59 -5.96 4.87 -23.89
C LEU A 59 -7.13 4.54 -22.95
N LEU A 60 -8.05 5.48 -22.73
CA LEU A 60 -9.28 5.23 -21.95
C LEU A 60 -10.16 4.19 -22.64
N SER A 61 -10.29 4.25 -23.96
CA SER A 61 -11.06 3.27 -24.73
C SER A 61 -10.44 1.87 -24.66
N ILE A 62 -9.10 1.77 -24.73
CA ILE A 62 -8.38 0.50 -24.53
C ILE A 62 -8.60 -0.05 -23.11
N ALA A 63 -8.53 0.80 -22.09
CA ALA A 63 -8.81 0.40 -20.72
C ALA A 63 -10.24 -0.14 -20.56
N LEU A 64 -11.23 0.49 -21.19
CA LEU A 64 -12.63 0.03 -21.17
C LEU A 64 -12.81 -1.31 -21.91
N ILE A 65 -12.09 -1.54 -23.02
CA ILE A 65 -12.06 -2.87 -23.67
C ILE A 65 -11.52 -3.93 -22.70
N ILE A 66 -10.47 -3.64 -21.94
CA ILE A 66 -9.93 -4.56 -20.92
C ILE A 66 -10.97 -4.86 -19.84
N THR A 67 -11.82 -3.89 -19.46
CA THR A 67 -12.91 -4.14 -18.50
C THR A 67 -14.06 -4.99 -19.06
N GLU A 68 -14.19 -5.10 -20.39
CA GLU A 68 -15.17 -5.96 -21.04
C GLU A 68 -14.65 -7.38 -21.31
N LEU A 69 -13.31 -7.55 -21.33
CA LEU A 69 -12.64 -8.84 -21.46
C LEU A 69 -12.50 -9.54 -20.10
N PRO A 70 -12.62 -10.88 -20.03
CA PRO A 70 -12.54 -11.64 -18.77
C PRO A 70 -11.10 -11.77 -18.20
N LEU A 71 -10.14 -10.97 -18.65
CA LEU A 71 -8.71 -11.22 -18.46
C LEU A 71 -8.21 -10.96 -17.02
N PHE A 72 -8.91 -10.18 -16.18
CA PHE A 72 -8.47 -9.84 -14.81
C PHE A 72 -9.60 -9.60 -13.79
N ARG A 73 -10.62 -10.47 -13.74
CA ARG A 73 -11.82 -10.28 -12.88
C ARG A 73 -11.49 -10.01 -11.41
N GLY A 74 -10.51 -10.73 -10.83
CA GLY A 74 -10.12 -10.57 -9.43
C GLY A 74 -9.46 -9.23 -9.10
N TYR A 75 -8.70 -8.65 -10.03
CA TYR A 75 -8.05 -7.34 -9.84
C TYR A 75 -9.06 -6.19 -10.01
N ILE A 76 -9.93 -6.28 -11.02
CA ILE A 76 -10.96 -5.27 -11.29
C ILE A 76 -11.96 -5.19 -10.14
N ASN A 77 -12.44 -6.33 -9.63
CA ASN A 77 -13.38 -6.37 -8.50
C ASN A 77 -12.80 -5.77 -7.20
N LYS A 78 -11.47 -5.87 -7.00
CA LYS A 78 -10.80 -5.38 -5.79
C LYS A 78 -10.44 -3.90 -5.86
N ASN A 79 -9.97 -3.43 -7.01
CA ASN A 79 -9.42 -2.07 -7.16
C ASN A 79 -10.43 -1.09 -7.79
N TRP A 80 -11.41 -1.58 -8.56
CA TRP A 80 -12.33 -0.76 -9.35
C TRP A 80 -13.77 -1.33 -9.30
N PRO A 81 -14.45 -1.24 -8.14
CA PRO A 81 -15.75 -1.87 -7.92
C PRO A 81 -16.85 -1.40 -8.88
N ALA A 82 -16.73 -0.18 -9.44
CA ALA A 82 -17.65 0.37 -10.44
C ALA A 82 -17.65 -0.40 -11.78
N PHE A 83 -16.59 -1.14 -12.09
CA PHE A 83 -16.49 -2.03 -13.26
C PHE A 83 -16.58 -3.51 -12.88
N GLY A 84 -16.79 -3.80 -11.59
CA GLY A 84 -16.83 -5.15 -11.07
C GLY A 84 -18.09 -5.93 -11.45
N ASP A 85 -18.08 -7.22 -11.13
CA ASP A 85 -19.17 -8.14 -11.47
C ASP A 85 -20.50 -7.79 -10.80
N GLU A 86 -20.48 -7.01 -9.71
CA GLU A 86 -21.67 -6.57 -8.96
C GLU A 86 -22.25 -5.24 -9.49
N ALA A 87 -21.51 -4.51 -10.33
CA ALA A 87 -21.93 -3.21 -10.85
C ALA A 87 -22.80 -3.34 -12.13
N GLY A 88 -23.75 -2.43 -12.29
CA GLY A 88 -24.54 -2.29 -13.52
C GLY A 88 -23.75 -1.71 -14.69
N PHE A 89 -24.35 -1.63 -15.88
CA PHE A 89 -23.72 -1.01 -17.06
C PHE A 89 -23.88 0.52 -17.08
N ILE A 90 -24.39 1.14 -16.02
CA ILE A 90 -24.64 2.60 -15.95
C ILE A 90 -23.33 3.39 -16.04
N VAL A 91 -22.30 3.01 -15.29
CA VAL A 91 -21.01 3.71 -15.30
C VAL A 91 -20.32 3.56 -16.67
N LEU A 92 -20.37 2.35 -17.24
CA LEU A 92 -19.88 2.09 -18.60
C LEU A 92 -20.61 2.97 -19.62
N GLY A 93 -21.95 3.00 -19.57
CA GLY A 93 -22.78 3.81 -20.45
C GLY A 93 -22.49 5.30 -20.30
N ALA A 94 -22.40 5.81 -19.06
CA ALA A 94 -22.08 7.22 -18.81
C ALA A 94 -20.72 7.63 -19.40
N ILE A 95 -19.69 6.78 -19.25
CA ILE A 95 -18.38 7.04 -19.84
C ILE A 95 -18.46 6.97 -21.38
N MET A 96 -19.17 5.99 -21.95
CA MET A 96 -19.39 5.91 -23.39
C MET A 96 -20.14 7.12 -23.95
N MET A 97 -21.11 7.68 -23.21
CA MET A 97 -21.82 8.91 -23.59
C MET A 97 -20.86 10.10 -23.63
N ILE A 98 -20.04 10.26 -22.59
CA ILE A 98 -19.05 11.35 -22.52
C ILE A 98 -18.04 11.23 -23.66
N LEU A 99 -17.55 10.02 -23.93
CA LEU A 99 -16.63 9.76 -25.03
C LEU A 99 -17.28 10.08 -26.40
N GLY A 100 -18.53 9.66 -26.61
CA GLY A 100 -19.27 9.94 -27.84
C GLY A 100 -19.49 11.43 -28.10
N VAL A 101 -19.90 12.18 -27.07
CA VAL A 101 -20.07 13.65 -27.14
C VAL A 101 -18.73 14.34 -27.40
N ALA A 102 -17.64 13.89 -26.76
CA ALA A 102 -16.31 14.46 -26.97
C ALA A 102 -15.80 14.23 -28.40
N VAL A 103 -16.03 13.04 -28.98
CA VAL A 103 -15.66 12.73 -30.38
C VAL A 103 -16.45 13.60 -31.37
N LEU A 104 -17.75 13.81 -31.14
CA LEU A 104 -18.56 14.72 -31.97
C LEU A 104 -18.17 16.19 -31.76
N GLY A 105 -17.83 16.58 -30.54
CA GLY A 105 -17.36 17.94 -30.23
C GLY A 105 -16.11 18.33 -31.01
N ASN A 106 -15.22 17.37 -31.29
CA ASN A 106 -14.03 17.61 -32.11
C ASN A 106 -14.35 18.03 -33.54
N LEU A 107 -15.52 17.67 -34.08
CA LEU A 107 -15.95 18.06 -35.43
C LEU A 107 -16.41 19.52 -35.52
N ASN A 108 -16.62 20.19 -34.38
CA ASN A 108 -16.99 21.60 -34.33
C ASN A 108 -15.77 22.53 -34.55
N MET A 109 -14.55 22.00 -34.48
CA MET A 109 -13.34 22.78 -34.71
C MET A 109 -13.12 22.96 -36.22
N GLU A 110 -12.77 24.17 -36.67
CA GLU A 110 -12.59 24.49 -38.10
C GLU A 110 -11.57 23.60 -38.81
N GLU A 111 -10.56 23.12 -38.06
CA GLU A 111 -9.50 22.22 -38.55
C GLU A 111 -9.98 20.79 -38.79
N MET A 112 -11.08 20.39 -38.16
CA MET A 112 -11.68 19.05 -38.23
C MET A 112 -12.99 19.06 -39.03
N SER A 113 -13.24 20.14 -39.76
CA SER A 113 -14.38 20.31 -40.66
C SER A 113 -14.28 19.37 -41.88
N GLN A 114 -15.42 19.10 -42.50
CA GLN A 114 -15.53 18.22 -43.68
C GLN A 114 -14.55 18.59 -44.81
N LYS A 115 -14.20 19.88 -44.94
CA LYS A 115 -13.31 20.40 -45.98
C LYS A 115 -11.83 20.01 -45.77
N SER A 116 -11.37 19.88 -44.53
CA SER A 116 -9.96 19.56 -44.20
C SER A 116 -9.74 18.06 -43.95
N LEU A 117 -10.73 17.38 -43.35
CA LEU A 117 -10.63 15.97 -42.97
C LEU A 117 -10.93 15.02 -44.14
N GLY A 118 -11.74 15.45 -45.11
CA GLY A 118 -12.23 14.64 -46.22
C GLY A 118 -13.50 13.86 -45.86
N LEU A 119 -14.38 13.67 -46.85
CA LEU A 119 -15.75 13.18 -46.66
C LEU A 119 -15.82 11.76 -46.08
N ALA A 120 -14.89 10.88 -46.45
CA ALA A 120 -14.83 9.51 -45.95
C ALA A 120 -14.43 9.44 -44.46
N PHE A 121 -13.39 10.18 -44.07
CA PHE A 121 -12.92 10.20 -42.67
C PHE A 121 -13.89 10.91 -41.74
N TRP A 122 -14.51 12.00 -42.20
CA TRP A 122 -15.55 12.69 -41.46
C TRP A 122 -16.77 11.80 -41.15
N ARG A 123 -17.16 10.93 -42.10
CA ARG A 123 -18.23 9.95 -41.88
C ARG A 123 -17.88 8.92 -40.81
N ILE A 124 -16.64 8.44 -40.77
CA ILE A 124 -16.16 7.47 -39.76
C ILE A 124 -16.21 8.07 -38.36
N VAL A 125 -15.80 9.34 -38.21
CA VAL A 125 -15.85 10.04 -36.91
C VAL A 125 -17.30 10.22 -36.44
N ILE A 126 -18.18 10.66 -37.34
CA ILE A 126 -19.60 10.85 -37.00
C ILE A 126 -20.26 9.53 -36.64
N SER A 127 -20.00 8.46 -37.40
CA SER A 127 -20.55 7.14 -37.09
C SER A 127 -20.07 6.65 -35.72
N ALA A 128 -18.78 6.82 -35.40
CA ALA A 128 -18.24 6.42 -34.10
C ALA A 128 -18.92 7.18 -32.95
N GLY A 129 -19.09 8.50 -33.07
CA GLY A 129 -19.76 9.33 -32.06
C GLY A 129 -21.23 8.96 -31.84
N ILE A 130 -22.00 8.78 -32.93
CA ILE A 130 -23.43 8.42 -32.86
C ILE A 130 -23.60 7.00 -32.31
N LEU A 131 -22.79 6.02 -32.76
CA LEU A 131 -22.84 4.65 -32.26
C LEU A 131 -22.52 4.59 -30.76
N ALA A 132 -21.57 5.39 -30.28
CA ALA A 132 -21.24 5.50 -28.86
C ALA A 132 -22.42 6.02 -28.02
N MET A 133 -23.12 7.05 -28.51
CA MET A 133 -24.30 7.59 -27.83
C MET A 133 -25.46 6.58 -27.80
N VAL A 134 -25.74 5.91 -28.92
CA VAL A 134 -26.81 4.90 -29.00
C VAL A 134 -26.52 3.71 -28.10
N MET A 135 -25.29 3.18 -28.14
CA MET A 135 -24.90 2.06 -27.27
C MET A 135 -24.87 2.43 -25.80
N SER A 136 -24.54 3.68 -25.45
CA SER A 136 -24.69 4.18 -24.07
C SER A 136 -26.13 4.05 -23.58
N VAL A 137 -27.11 4.51 -24.37
CA VAL A 137 -28.54 4.40 -24.00
C VAL A 137 -28.94 2.94 -23.87
N MET A 138 -28.51 2.07 -24.79
CA MET A 138 -28.76 0.63 -24.72
C MET A 138 -28.16 -0.02 -23.46
N ASN A 139 -26.98 0.40 -23.03
CA ASN A 139 -26.34 -0.08 -21.80
C ASN A 139 -27.09 0.35 -20.53
N VAL A 140 -27.61 1.58 -20.51
CA VAL A 140 -28.45 2.09 -19.42
C VAL A 140 -29.79 1.35 -19.37
N LEU A 141 -30.45 1.19 -20.53
CA LEU A 141 -31.71 0.43 -20.64
C LEU A 141 -31.53 -1.04 -20.26
N ALA A 142 -30.44 -1.68 -20.68
CA ALA A 142 -30.10 -3.04 -20.26
C ALA A 142 -29.97 -3.11 -18.73
N THR A 143 -29.37 -2.10 -18.10
CA THR A 143 -29.31 -2.06 -16.63
C THR A 143 -30.70 -1.96 -16.02
N PHE A 144 -31.60 -1.11 -16.53
CA PHE A 144 -32.96 -1.00 -16.00
C PHE A 144 -33.80 -2.28 -16.20
N ILE A 145 -33.77 -2.87 -17.41
CA ILE A 145 -34.54 -4.07 -17.75
C ILE A 145 -34.09 -5.28 -16.92
N PHE A 146 -32.78 -5.47 -16.75
CA PHE A 146 -32.24 -6.59 -15.99
C PHE A 146 -32.19 -6.34 -14.47
N SER A 147 -32.10 -5.08 -14.02
CA SER A 147 -32.17 -4.71 -12.61
C SER A 147 -33.59 -4.79 -12.04
N HIS A 148 -34.64 -4.53 -12.83
CA HIS A 148 -36.03 -4.63 -12.35
C HIS A 148 -36.50 -6.09 -12.19
N ARG A 149 -35.78 -7.03 -12.82
CA ARG A 149 -36.16 -8.44 -12.83
C ARG A 149 -35.84 -9.18 -11.54
N ASN A 150 -34.77 -8.80 -10.84
CA ASN A 150 -34.40 -9.32 -9.52
C ASN A 150 -33.53 -8.28 -8.79
N PRO A 151 -33.89 -7.83 -7.58
CA PRO A 151 -33.18 -6.75 -6.86
C PRO A 151 -31.76 -7.10 -6.35
N ARG A 152 -31.20 -8.25 -6.77
CA ARG A 152 -29.98 -8.83 -6.16
C ARG A 152 -29.00 -9.49 -7.14
N VAL A 153 -29.27 -9.44 -8.45
CA VAL A 153 -28.35 -9.99 -9.46
C VAL A 153 -28.00 -8.89 -10.45
N SER A 154 -26.73 -8.57 -10.57
CA SER A 154 -26.28 -7.55 -11.52
C SER A 154 -26.43 -8.07 -12.97
N ALA A 155 -26.69 -7.17 -13.92
CA ALA A 155 -26.76 -7.52 -15.33
C ALA A 155 -25.41 -8.05 -15.87
N ARG A 156 -24.27 -7.65 -15.27
CA ARG A 156 -22.93 -8.18 -15.59
C ARG A 156 -22.72 -9.60 -15.08
N GLN A 157 -23.32 -9.95 -13.94
CA GLN A 157 -23.28 -11.30 -13.37
C GLN A 157 -24.11 -12.29 -14.19
N VAL A 158 -25.32 -11.90 -14.61
CA VAL A 158 -26.16 -12.70 -15.54
C VAL A 158 -25.42 -12.98 -16.85
N ARG A 159 -24.65 -12.00 -17.34
CA ARG A 159 -23.83 -12.12 -18.55
C ARG A 159 -22.59 -13.02 -18.38
N ALA A 160 -22.06 -13.17 -17.17
CA ALA A 160 -20.87 -13.97 -16.90
C ALA A 160 -21.19 -15.44 -16.57
N GLU A 161 -22.31 -15.69 -15.88
CA GLU A 161 -22.62 -16.99 -15.28
C GLU A 161 -23.96 -17.59 -15.79
N GLY A 162 -24.71 -16.87 -16.61
CA GLY A 162 -25.96 -17.35 -17.20
C GLY A 162 -26.95 -17.82 -16.13
N ALA A 163 -27.54 -19.01 -16.31
CA ALA A 163 -28.52 -19.59 -15.37
C ALA A 163 -27.97 -19.88 -13.95
N GLN A 164 -26.65 -19.86 -13.75
CA GLN A 164 -26.01 -20.05 -12.43
C GLN A 164 -25.83 -18.76 -11.63
N ALA A 165 -26.04 -17.58 -12.25
CA ALA A 165 -25.91 -16.28 -11.60
C ALA A 165 -26.83 -16.14 -10.37
N LYS A 166 -28.02 -16.77 -10.40
CA LYS A 166 -28.96 -16.78 -9.27
C LYS A 166 -28.42 -17.58 -8.08
N ASN A 167 -27.79 -18.73 -8.33
CA ASN A 167 -27.27 -19.60 -7.26
C ASN A 167 -26.02 -19.00 -6.60
N ASN A 168 -25.15 -18.35 -7.38
CA ASN A 168 -23.94 -17.71 -6.86
C ASN A 168 -24.21 -16.36 -6.17
N ALA A 169 -25.19 -15.58 -6.65
CA ALA A 169 -25.65 -14.36 -5.98
C ALA A 169 -26.32 -14.66 -4.63
N VAL A 170 -27.09 -15.76 -4.53
CA VAL A 170 -27.69 -16.20 -3.25
C VAL A 170 -26.60 -16.68 -2.28
N SER A 171 -25.61 -17.46 -2.74
CA SER A 171 -24.48 -17.91 -1.90
C SER A 171 -23.57 -16.75 -1.41
N ARG A 172 -23.31 -15.75 -2.25
CA ARG A 172 -22.62 -14.51 -1.85
C ARG A 172 -23.46 -13.62 -0.94
N SER A 173 -24.76 -13.54 -1.19
CA SER A 173 -25.66 -12.76 -0.34
C SER A 173 -25.84 -13.40 1.02
N ASP A 174 -25.85 -14.73 1.17
CA ASP A 174 -25.94 -15.41 2.46
C ASP A 174 -24.63 -15.28 3.26
N SER A 175 -23.48 -15.18 2.59
CA SER A 175 -22.19 -14.87 3.22
C SER A 175 -22.00 -13.39 3.58
N GLN A 176 -22.74 -12.46 2.94
CA GLN A 176 -22.78 -11.04 3.34
C GLN A 176 -23.96 -10.71 4.27
N ARG A 177 -25.09 -11.43 4.18
CA ARG A 177 -26.23 -11.33 5.12
C ARG A 177 -25.87 -11.91 6.48
N SER A 178 -25.04 -12.94 6.56
CA SER A 178 -24.44 -13.35 7.84
C SER A 178 -23.60 -12.23 8.47
N GLN A 179 -23.10 -11.25 7.71
CA GLN A 179 -22.40 -10.10 8.29
C GLN A 179 -23.31 -8.90 8.62
N LEU A 180 -24.58 -8.86 8.16
CA LEU A 180 -25.42 -7.66 8.22
C LEU A 180 -26.83 -7.88 8.78
N LEU A 181 -27.33 -9.12 8.79
CA LEU A 181 -28.41 -9.54 9.70
C LEU A 181 -27.88 -9.80 11.11
N SER A 182 -26.62 -9.41 11.33
CA SER A 182 -26.02 -9.29 12.62
C SER A 182 -26.55 -8.16 13.49
N ILE A 183 -27.80 -7.77 13.34
CA ILE A 183 -28.28 -6.41 13.07
C ILE A 183 -29.80 -6.46 13.01
N LYS A 184 -30.53 -7.15 13.94
CA LYS A 184 -32.00 -7.13 14.20
C LYS A 184 -32.77 -8.46 14.03
N ARG A 185 -32.98 -9.11 15.18
CA ARG A 185 -34.19 -9.79 15.70
C ARG A 185 -34.79 -10.92 14.84
N ILE A 186 -34.59 -12.13 15.38
CA ILE A 186 -35.30 -13.37 15.10
C ILE A 186 -36.76 -13.27 15.59
N ASP A 187 -37.72 -13.45 14.67
CA ASP A 187 -39.05 -13.99 14.98
C ASP A 187 -39.26 -15.27 14.14
N SER A 188 -39.38 -16.39 14.86
CA SER A 188 -40.13 -17.62 14.56
C SER A 188 -40.26 -18.12 13.10
N SER A 189 -39.71 -19.32 12.82
CA SER A 189 -40.52 -20.53 12.52
C SER A 189 -39.65 -21.70 12.06
N ASN A 190 -39.90 -22.89 12.64
CA ASN A 190 -39.33 -24.17 12.24
C ASN A 190 -39.93 -24.65 10.91
N SER A 191 -39.12 -25.23 10.02
CA SER A 191 -39.55 -26.34 9.14
C SER A 191 -38.35 -27.10 8.56
N TYR A 192 -38.25 -28.37 8.91
CA TYR A 192 -37.33 -29.37 8.34
C TYR A 192 -37.72 -29.72 6.90
N THR A 193 -36.74 -29.85 6.00
CA THR A 193 -36.86 -30.72 4.81
C THR A 193 -35.46 -31.15 4.33
N PRO A 194 -35.18 -32.44 4.10
CA PRO A 194 -33.87 -32.90 3.65
C PRO A 194 -33.72 -32.80 2.12
N PRO A 195 -32.51 -32.58 1.57
CA PRO A 195 -32.29 -32.55 0.12
C PRO A 195 -32.02 -33.97 -0.44
N PRO A 196 -32.42 -34.25 -1.69
CA PRO A 196 -32.19 -35.52 -2.34
C PRO A 196 -30.78 -35.62 -2.97
N TYR A 197 -30.22 -36.82 -2.84
CA TYR A 197 -29.02 -37.35 -3.48
C TYR A 197 -29.11 -37.35 -5.02
N GLN A 198 -28.02 -37.06 -5.75
CA GLN A 198 -27.53 -37.77 -6.96
C GLN A 198 -26.27 -37.13 -7.62
N PRO A 199 -25.53 -37.84 -8.51
CA PRO A 199 -24.10 -38.09 -8.33
C PRO A 199 -23.15 -37.34 -9.28
N SER A 200 -21.87 -37.36 -8.90
CA SER A 200 -20.72 -36.85 -9.64
C SER A 200 -20.44 -37.61 -10.95
N LYS A 201 -20.24 -36.90 -12.07
CA LYS A 201 -19.55 -37.40 -13.26
C LYS A 201 -18.20 -36.70 -13.43
N GLN A 202 -17.14 -37.50 -13.48
CA GLN A 202 -15.78 -37.17 -13.90
C GLN A 202 -15.69 -36.88 -15.40
N GLN A 203 -14.79 -35.97 -15.80
CA GLN A 203 -13.81 -36.11 -16.90
C GLN A 203 -13.03 -34.79 -17.05
N ARG A 204 -11.74 -34.72 -16.68
CA ARG A 204 -10.53 -35.00 -17.48
C ARG A 204 -10.28 -34.05 -18.66
N PHE A 205 -9.36 -33.10 -18.46
CA PHE A 205 -8.35 -32.57 -19.41
C PHE A 205 -7.51 -31.54 -18.61
N THR A 206 -6.18 -31.55 -18.44
CA THR A 206 -5.04 -32.18 -19.11
C THR A 206 -3.85 -32.25 -18.13
N GLN A 207 -3.16 -33.38 -18.12
CA GLN A 207 -1.76 -33.48 -17.67
C GLN A 207 -0.86 -33.53 -18.89
N ARG A 208 0.18 -32.69 -18.94
CA ARG A 208 1.58 -33.04 -19.24
C ARG A 208 2.37 -31.79 -19.65
N ILE A 209 3.47 -31.53 -18.95
CA ILE A 209 4.83 -31.34 -19.50
C ILE A 209 5.83 -31.72 -18.37
N SER A 210 6.72 -32.65 -18.72
CA SER A 210 8.02 -33.13 -18.16
C SER A 210 8.49 -32.74 -16.74
N ARG A 211 8.89 -33.65 -15.82
CA ARG A 211 9.98 -34.68 -15.76
C ARG A 211 11.42 -34.17 -15.47
N PHE A 212 12.13 -34.98 -14.66
CA PHE A 212 13.56 -35.00 -14.19
C PHE A 212 13.79 -34.37 -12.78
N LEU A 213 14.32 -35.01 -11.72
CA LEU A 213 15.03 -36.29 -11.43
C LEU A 213 14.76 -36.75 -9.95
N PRO A 214 15.04 -38.03 -9.57
CA PRO A 214 14.69 -38.65 -8.27
C PRO A 214 15.89 -38.92 -7.34
N VAL A 215 15.68 -39.26 -6.06
CA VAL A 215 16.47 -40.23 -5.23
C VAL A 215 15.70 -40.62 -3.94
N ASN A 216 15.90 -41.88 -3.54
CA ASN A 216 15.29 -42.76 -2.52
C ASN A 216 15.21 -42.27 -1.05
N PRO A 217 14.39 -42.93 -0.20
CA PRO A 217 15.02 -43.74 0.85
C PRO A 217 14.35 -45.10 1.12
N SER A 218 15.19 -46.12 1.28
CA SER A 218 14.88 -47.44 1.84
C SER A 218 15.71 -47.65 3.11
N GLY A 219 15.11 -48.15 4.18
CA GLY A 219 15.88 -48.53 5.37
C GLY A 219 15.04 -48.88 6.59
N PHE A 220 14.33 -49.98 6.51
CA PHE A 220 13.68 -50.69 7.61
C PHE A 220 14.74 -51.46 8.41
N SER A 221 14.67 -51.48 9.74
CA SER A 221 14.62 -52.71 10.57
C SER A 221 15.29 -52.59 11.95
N LYS A 222 14.49 -53.02 12.94
CA LYS A 222 14.77 -53.82 14.15
C LYS A 222 15.53 -53.26 15.36
N LYS A 223 14.86 -53.53 16.48
CA LYS A 223 15.20 -53.47 17.89
C LYS A 223 15.23 -54.94 18.37
N GLU A 224 16.21 -55.31 19.20
CA GLU A 224 16.14 -56.46 20.11
C GLU A 224 17.25 -56.33 21.17
N ASP A 225 16.78 -56.14 22.42
CA ASP A 225 17.14 -56.80 23.69
C ASP A 225 18.59 -57.00 24.17
N GLY A 226 18.82 -56.57 25.42
CA GLY A 226 19.20 -57.51 26.48
C GLY A 226 20.59 -57.40 27.13
N ALA A 227 20.55 -57.30 28.46
CA ALA A 227 21.50 -57.79 29.47
C ALA A 227 22.42 -56.79 30.19
N ALA A 228 22.38 -56.94 31.52
CA ALA A 228 22.99 -56.14 32.55
C ALA A 228 24.45 -56.50 32.83
N ASN A 229 25.16 -55.61 33.52
CA ASN A 229 25.96 -55.92 34.70
C ASN A 229 26.20 -54.64 35.49
N GLY A 230 26.00 -54.73 36.81
CA GLY A 230 26.04 -53.62 37.75
C GLY A 230 27.31 -53.56 38.59
N ASP A 231 27.40 -52.47 39.36
CA ASP A 231 28.09 -52.28 40.65
C ASP A 231 27.81 -50.81 41.05
N GLY A 232 27.56 -50.33 42.26
CA GLY A 232 27.41 -50.88 43.60
C GLY A 232 27.02 -49.70 44.54
N SER A 233 26.14 -49.99 45.50
CA SER A 233 25.83 -49.34 46.80
C SER A 233 26.26 -47.89 47.12
N ALA A 234 25.32 -47.06 47.62
CA ALA A 234 25.11 -46.82 49.07
C ALA A 234 24.23 -45.58 49.40
N HIS A 235 23.38 -45.78 50.40
CA HIS A 235 22.47 -44.85 51.10
C HIS A 235 23.14 -43.60 51.69
N LEU A 236 22.46 -42.45 51.68
CA LEU A 236 22.18 -41.59 52.86
C LEU A 236 21.29 -40.39 52.50
N GLN A 237 20.34 -40.09 53.38
CA GLN A 237 19.29 -39.06 53.27
C GLN A 237 19.69 -37.78 54.06
N PRO A 238 18.86 -36.71 54.15
CA PRO A 238 19.11 -35.32 53.73
C PRO A 238 19.50 -34.39 54.91
N PRO A 239 19.65 -33.04 54.80
CA PRO A 239 18.52 -32.09 54.63
C PRO A 239 18.81 -30.77 53.85
N MET A 240 17.73 -30.02 53.63
CA MET A 240 17.68 -28.59 53.26
C MET A 240 18.36 -27.68 54.30
N ASN A 241 18.93 -26.56 53.85
CA ASN A 241 18.60 -25.20 54.32
C ASN A 241 19.36 -24.11 53.55
N ASP A 242 18.58 -23.13 53.10
CA ASP A 242 18.73 -21.68 53.28
C ASP A 242 20.09 -20.98 53.11
N ALA A 243 20.08 -20.03 52.16
CA ALA A 243 20.44 -18.60 52.32
C ALA A 243 20.64 -18.03 50.90
N ALA A 244 20.20 -16.83 50.51
CA ALA A 244 19.63 -15.68 51.19
C ALA A 244 18.93 -14.87 50.07
N SER A 245 17.67 -14.45 50.23
CA SER A 245 17.24 -13.09 50.63
C SER A 245 17.79 -11.97 49.73
N SER A 246 17.00 -11.03 49.20
CA SER A 246 15.97 -10.22 49.85
C SER A 246 15.21 -9.44 48.76
N ILE A 247 13.87 -9.35 48.72
CA ILE A 247 12.90 -8.80 49.70
C ILE A 247 13.01 -7.27 49.76
N TYR A 248 11.98 -6.44 49.58
CA TYR A 248 10.53 -6.66 49.36
C TYR A 248 9.92 -5.37 48.79
N SER A 249 8.81 -5.57 48.09
CA SER A 249 7.68 -4.65 47.96
C SER A 249 7.13 -4.23 49.33
N ARG A 250 6.53 -3.05 49.47
CA ARG A 250 5.54 -2.80 50.53
C ARG A 250 4.41 -1.92 50.03
N PRO A 251 3.15 -2.34 50.18
CA PRO A 251 2.01 -1.45 50.30
C PRO A 251 1.70 -1.24 51.79
N ASP A 252 1.28 -0.04 52.19
CA ASP A 252 0.67 0.18 53.50
C ASP A 252 -0.46 1.21 53.38
N GLY A 253 -1.55 0.94 54.09
CA GLY A 253 -2.63 1.86 54.36
C GLY A 253 -2.90 1.95 55.87
N ILE A 254 -3.29 3.16 56.30
CA ILE A 254 -4.09 3.51 57.51
C ILE A 254 -3.32 3.36 58.85
N THR A 255 -3.16 4.33 59.77
CA THR A 255 -4.02 5.45 60.29
C THR A 255 -3.16 6.51 61.02
N ARG A 256 -3.73 7.71 61.20
CA ARG A 256 -3.23 8.92 61.91
C ARG A 256 -3.23 8.78 63.45
N PRO A 257 -2.54 9.67 64.20
CA PRO A 257 -3.24 10.81 64.80
C PRO A 257 -2.47 12.16 64.78
N GLN A 258 -3.19 13.22 65.17
CA GLN A 258 -2.90 14.65 65.17
C GLN A 258 -1.96 15.13 66.29
N ASP A 259 -1.25 16.24 66.04
CA ASP A 259 -0.97 17.39 66.92
C ASP A 259 -0.42 18.52 66.01
N ALA A 260 -1.12 19.63 65.74
CA ALA A 260 -1.36 20.83 66.55
C ALA A 260 -0.22 21.87 66.54
N TYR A 261 -0.60 23.09 66.15
CA TYR A 261 0.02 24.42 66.32
C TYR A 261 0.94 25.04 65.25
N ASP A 262 0.55 26.27 64.92
CA ASP A 262 0.99 27.27 63.93
C ASP A 262 1.78 28.39 64.70
N PRO A 263 2.05 29.60 64.19
CA PRO A 263 3.10 30.08 63.29
C PRO A 263 4.02 31.18 63.93
N THR A 264 4.86 31.83 63.10
CA THR A 264 5.46 33.20 63.21
C THR A 264 6.93 33.39 63.65
N ALA A 265 7.71 34.05 62.75
CA ALA A 265 8.81 35.03 62.94
C ALA A 265 9.58 35.14 61.58
N VAL A 266 9.31 36.05 60.64
CA VAL A 266 9.52 37.52 60.57
C VAL A 266 11.00 37.98 60.52
N HIS A 267 11.53 38.08 59.27
CA HIS A 267 12.35 39.19 58.68
C HIS A 267 13.81 39.49 59.19
N PRO A 268 14.60 40.39 58.53
CA PRO A 268 15.31 40.28 57.23
C PRO A 268 16.79 40.79 57.29
N LEU A 269 17.56 40.76 56.16
CA LEU A 269 18.38 41.89 55.62
C LEU A 269 19.46 41.46 54.58
N MET A 270 19.76 42.42 53.67
CA MET A 270 20.75 42.48 52.57
C MET A 270 20.41 41.62 51.32
N ARG A 271 20.01 42.11 50.14
CA ARG A 271 20.11 43.38 49.39
C ARG A 271 21.53 43.96 49.25
N ASN A 272 22.31 43.45 48.28
CA ASN A 272 22.82 44.21 47.13
C ASN A 272 23.86 43.40 46.33
N GLY A 273 23.77 43.48 44.99
CA GLY A 273 24.92 43.29 44.09
C GLY A 273 25.04 41.94 43.39
N ALA A 274 24.34 41.75 42.27
CA ALA A 274 24.84 41.03 41.08
C ALA A 274 23.80 41.05 39.95
N SER A 275 23.34 42.24 39.57
CA SER A 275 22.72 42.46 38.27
C SER A 275 23.82 42.72 37.25
N GLN A 276 24.40 41.68 36.66
CA GLN A 276 25.18 41.71 35.42
C GLN A 276 25.70 40.30 35.18
N ILE A 277 25.15 39.61 34.19
CA ILE A 277 25.76 38.61 33.28
C ILE A 277 24.55 38.01 32.54
N TRP A 278 23.98 38.77 31.61
CA TRP A 278 23.22 38.30 30.44
C TRP A 278 23.16 39.50 29.49
N PRO A 279 24.03 39.59 28.47
CA PRO A 279 23.90 40.64 27.47
C PRO A 279 22.63 40.40 26.66
N SER A 280 21.79 41.43 26.67
CA SER A 280 20.68 41.66 25.77
C SER A 280 21.02 41.31 24.31
N PHE A 281 20.25 40.41 23.72
CA PHE A 281 20.30 39.96 22.32
C PHE A 281 19.86 41.03 21.29
N ARG A 282 20.02 42.32 21.57
CA ARG A 282 19.46 43.42 20.76
C ARG A 282 20.49 44.34 20.09
N SER A 283 21.79 44.00 20.11
CA SER A 283 22.83 44.89 19.53
C SER A 283 24.00 44.18 18.83
N LEU A 284 23.77 43.01 18.22
CA LEU A 284 24.62 42.47 17.16
C LEU A 284 23.79 42.54 15.87
N GLY A 285 23.88 43.63 15.12
CA GLY A 285 25.10 43.89 14.38
C GLY A 285 24.98 43.17 13.05
N ARG A 286 24.17 43.78 12.18
CA ARG A 286 24.25 43.82 10.71
C ARG A 286 25.59 43.28 10.18
N ARG A 287 25.79 41.96 10.17
CA ARG A 287 26.85 41.29 9.41
C ARG A 287 26.21 40.79 8.13
N GLU A 288 26.67 41.35 7.04
CA GLU A 288 26.27 41.00 5.70
C GLU A 288 26.61 39.53 5.44
N PHE A 289 25.58 38.69 5.39
CA PHE A 289 25.71 37.36 4.84
C PHE A 289 26.07 37.45 3.35
N PRO A 290 27.00 36.60 2.85
CA PRO A 290 27.45 36.64 1.47
C PRO A 290 26.27 36.43 0.49
N PRO A 291 26.33 37.05 -0.70
CA PRO A 291 25.16 37.21 -1.59
C PRO A 291 24.62 35.92 -2.22
N HIS A 292 25.23 34.75 -1.99
CA HIS A 292 24.83 33.49 -2.62
C HIS A 292 23.75 32.69 -1.86
N LEU A 293 23.32 33.13 -0.67
CA LEU A 293 22.38 32.35 0.17
C LEU A 293 21.00 33.03 0.40
N ARG A 294 20.68 34.11 -0.32
CA ARG A 294 19.40 34.82 -0.18
C ARG A 294 18.37 34.35 -1.22
N ILE A 295 18.00 33.06 -1.20
CA ILE A 295 17.03 32.50 -2.17
C ILE A 295 15.62 32.32 -1.57
N VAL A 296 15.42 32.58 -0.28
CA VAL A 296 14.07 32.54 0.32
C VAL A 296 13.68 33.95 0.72
N ALA A 297 12.62 34.48 0.10
CA ALA A 297 11.97 35.71 0.55
C ALA A 297 11.65 35.55 2.05
N PRO A 298 12.06 36.49 2.93
CA PRO A 298 11.71 36.37 4.33
C PRO A 298 10.20 36.45 4.43
N LEU A 299 9.55 35.37 4.90
CA LEU A 299 8.21 35.48 5.44
C LEU A 299 8.28 36.59 6.49
N THR A 300 7.70 37.75 6.19
CA THR A 300 7.74 38.86 7.14
C THR A 300 7.05 38.38 8.42
N ALA A 301 7.60 38.74 9.58
CA ALA A 301 7.06 38.31 10.87
C ALA A 301 5.56 38.63 11.01
N ASN A 302 5.07 39.64 10.28
CA ASN A 302 3.66 40.02 10.21
C ASN A 302 2.82 39.03 9.39
N SER A 303 3.30 38.54 8.24
CA SER A 303 2.61 37.50 7.45
C SER A 303 2.50 36.18 8.24
N VAL A 304 3.57 35.79 8.96
CA VAL A 304 3.55 34.59 9.80
C VAL A 304 2.56 34.76 10.95
N LYS A 305 2.55 35.92 11.63
CA LYS A 305 1.59 36.21 12.71
C LYS A 305 0.14 36.13 12.22
N SER A 306 -0.18 36.69 11.05
CA SER A 306 -1.56 36.65 10.52
C SER A 306 -2.03 35.23 10.21
N VAL A 307 -1.18 34.40 9.61
CA VAL A 307 -1.48 32.98 9.35
C VAL A 307 -1.59 32.21 10.66
N LEU A 308 -0.68 32.44 11.61
CA LEU A 308 -0.66 31.74 12.88
C LEU A 308 -1.87 32.11 13.74
N ILE A 309 -2.36 33.35 13.73
CA ILE A 309 -3.59 33.75 14.43
C ILE A 309 -4.82 33.03 13.84
N PHE A 310 -4.88 32.87 12.51
CA PHE A 310 -6.01 32.21 11.84
C PHE A 310 -6.02 30.69 12.04
N PHE A 311 -4.86 30.04 11.94
CA PHE A 311 -4.77 28.58 11.99
C PHE A 311 -4.42 28.02 13.38
N ALA A 312 -3.91 28.83 14.32
CA ALA A 312 -3.57 28.38 15.68
C ALA A 312 -4.72 27.66 16.40
N PRO A 313 -5.97 28.17 16.40
CA PRO A 313 -7.06 27.50 17.12
C PRO A 313 -7.37 26.10 16.58
N ILE A 314 -7.04 25.81 15.32
CA ILE A 314 -7.28 24.52 14.66
C ILE A 314 -6.05 23.61 14.76
N ILE A 315 -4.84 24.18 14.60
CA ILE A 315 -3.59 23.42 14.58
C ILE A 315 -3.12 23.08 15.99
N ILE A 316 -3.15 24.02 16.93
CA ILE A 316 -2.65 23.83 18.30
C ILE A 316 -3.29 22.61 19.00
N PRO A 317 -4.63 22.45 19.07
CA PRO A 317 -5.22 21.30 19.75
C PRO A 317 -4.87 19.97 19.08
N ARG A 318 -4.74 19.94 17.74
CA ARG A 318 -4.26 18.76 17.01
C ARG A 318 -2.80 18.45 17.31
N LEU A 319 -1.95 19.47 17.37
CA LEU A 319 -0.53 19.33 17.69
C LEU A 319 -0.35 18.81 19.12
N ILE A 320 -1.12 19.33 20.09
CA ILE A 320 -1.11 18.87 21.49
C ILE A 320 -1.56 17.41 21.56
N ASN A 321 -2.62 17.04 20.87
CA ASN A 321 -3.10 15.65 20.86
C ASN A 321 -2.09 14.70 20.20
N SER A 322 -1.46 15.11 19.10
CA SER A 322 -0.37 14.34 18.46
C SER A 322 0.87 14.25 19.35
N TYR A 323 1.22 15.31 20.07
CA TYR A 323 2.32 15.29 21.03
C TYR A 323 2.02 14.36 22.21
N ARG A 324 0.80 14.40 22.76
CA ARG A 324 0.36 13.50 23.83
C ARG A 324 0.37 12.04 23.37
N SER A 325 -0.08 11.73 22.15
CA SER A 325 -0.06 10.36 21.62
C SER A 325 1.35 9.88 21.27
N LEU A 326 2.23 10.77 20.82
CA LEU A 326 3.65 10.47 20.63
C LEU A 326 4.31 10.17 21.99
N ARG A 327 4.07 10.99 23.00
CA ARG A 327 4.59 10.77 24.36
C ARG A 327 4.10 9.46 24.95
N ALA A 328 2.82 9.13 24.77
CA ALA A 328 2.26 7.86 25.22
C ALA A 328 2.86 6.65 24.48
N SER A 329 3.11 6.75 23.17
CA SER A 329 3.73 5.66 22.41
C SER A 329 5.21 5.44 22.76
N ILE A 330 5.94 6.51 23.11
CA ILE A 330 7.32 6.39 23.63
C ILE A 330 7.32 5.71 25.00
N ALA A 331 6.36 6.05 25.89
CA ALA A 331 6.28 5.47 27.23
C ALA A 331 5.96 3.97 27.24
N THR A 332 5.30 3.45 26.19
CA THR A 332 4.91 2.03 26.06
C THR A 332 5.77 1.26 25.06
N SER A 333 6.85 1.86 24.56
CA SER A 333 7.72 1.23 23.55
C SER A 333 8.53 0.08 24.16
N PRO A 334 8.62 -1.08 23.48
CA PRO A 334 9.49 -2.19 23.90
C PRO A 334 10.98 -1.80 23.80
N PRO A 335 11.90 -2.58 24.42
CA PRO A 335 13.33 -2.30 24.34
C PRO A 335 13.82 -2.24 22.87
N PRO A 336 14.84 -1.41 22.58
CA PRO A 336 15.34 -1.21 21.22
C PRO A 336 15.74 -2.53 20.57
N ARG A 337 15.26 -2.76 19.34
CA ARG A 337 15.62 -3.94 18.55
C ARG A 337 16.80 -3.60 17.63
N PRO A 338 17.73 -4.54 17.35
CA PRO A 338 18.70 -4.38 16.27
C PRO A 338 17.99 -4.17 14.91
N ILE A 339 18.67 -3.45 14.01
CA ILE A 339 18.11 -3.07 12.71
C ILE A 339 17.74 -4.35 11.91
N PRO A 340 16.47 -4.51 11.48
CA PRO A 340 16.08 -5.65 10.66
C PRO A 340 16.73 -5.58 9.28
N GLU A 341 17.05 -6.73 8.68
CA GLU A 341 17.79 -6.82 7.41
C GLU A 341 17.15 -6.04 6.25
N GLY A 342 15.81 -6.02 6.18
CA GLY A 342 15.08 -5.22 5.20
C GLY A 342 15.33 -3.71 5.35
N ALA A 343 15.31 -3.20 6.57
CA ALA A 343 15.59 -1.80 6.86
C ALA A 343 17.06 -1.45 6.60
N HIS A 344 17.99 -2.38 6.87
CA HIS A 344 19.41 -2.18 6.57
C HIS A 344 19.64 -1.98 5.06
N ARG A 345 19.03 -2.81 4.20
CA ARG A 345 19.11 -2.64 2.74
C ARG A 345 18.52 -1.31 2.27
N ALA A 346 17.39 -0.90 2.83
CA ALA A 346 16.77 0.39 2.52
C ALA A 346 17.66 1.57 2.91
N LEU A 347 18.28 1.52 4.09
CA LEU A 347 19.20 2.56 4.56
C LEU A 347 20.46 2.63 3.70
N ASN A 348 20.97 1.51 3.19
CA ASN A 348 22.12 1.52 2.27
C ASN A 348 21.76 2.18 0.93
N VAL A 349 20.54 1.95 0.41
CA VAL A 349 20.06 2.63 -0.81
C VAL A 349 19.96 4.14 -0.60
N LEU A 350 19.37 4.58 0.51
CA LEU A 350 19.29 6.00 0.86
C LEU A 350 20.67 6.61 1.13
N PHE A 351 21.59 5.86 1.75
CA PHE A 351 22.95 6.33 1.95
C PHE A 351 23.66 6.58 0.61
N ALA A 352 23.50 5.69 -0.36
CA ALA A 352 24.03 5.88 -1.70
C ALA A 352 23.42 7.11 -2.40
N SER A 353 22.11 7.36 -2.26
CA SER A 353 21.48 8.55 -2.83
C SER A 353 21.93 9.84 -2.15
N ILE A 354 22.04 9.84 -0.82
CA ILE A 354 22.56 10.96 -0.03
C ILE A 354 23.98 11.29 -0.49
N ALA A 355 24.87 10.29 -0.59
CA ALA A 355 26.23 10.51 -1.05
C ALA A 355 26.26 11.07 -2.48
N PHE A 356 25.46 10.51 -3.38
CA PHE A 356 25.37 10.96 -4.77
C PHE A 356 24.89 12.42 -4.89
N PHE A 357 23.76 12.77 -4.26
CA PHE A 357 23.24 14.14 -4.30
C PHE A 357 24.12 15.12 -3.53
N LEU A 358 24.79 14.68 -2.46
CA LEU A 358 25.75 15.52 -1.73
C LEU A 358 26.92 15.87 -2.63
N ILE A 359 27.49 14.90 -3.34
CA ILE A 359 28.58 15.14 -4.32
C ILE A 359 28.11 16.10 -5.42
N LEU A 360 26.89 15.92 -5.94
CA LEU A 360 26.34 16.83 -6.96
C LEU A 360 26.11 18.25 -6.46
N SER A 361 25.87 18.44 -5.16
CA SER A 361 25.69 19.76 -4.54
C SER A 361 26.99 20.52 -4.31
N LEU A 362 28.14 19.82 -4.35
CA LEU A 362 29.45 20.44 -4.12
C LEU A 362 29.95 21.16 -5.39
N PRO A 363 30.72 22.25 -5.22
CA PRO A 363 31.20 23.07 -6.34
C PRO A 363 32.24 22.36 -7.23
N PHE A 364 32.80 21.22 -6.79
CA PHE A 364 33.75 20.40 -7.56
C PHE A 364 33.05 19.38 -8.47
N ASN A 365 31.73 19.45 -8.58
CA ASN A 365 30.96 18.55 -9.42
C ASN A 365 31.37 18.70 -10.90
N PRO A 366 31.72 17.61 -11.60
CA PRO A 366 32.07 17.66 -13.03
C PRO A 366 30.92 18.15 -13.93
N HIS A 367 29.67 18.09 -13.45
CA HIS A 367 28.49 18.61 -14.14
C HIS A 367 28.01 19.95 -13.55
N ALA A 368 28.85 20.66 -12.80
CA ALA A 368 28.52 21.99 -12.31
C ALA A 368 28.38 22.97 -13.49
N PRO A 369 27.34 23.82 -13.51
CA PRO A 369 27.18 24.82 -14.56
C PRO A 369 28.34 25.83 -14.54
N GLU A 370 28.75 26.31 -15.72
CA GLU A 370 29.80 27.34 -15.81
C GLU A 370 29.41 28.58 -14.99
N PRO A 371 30.38 29.26 -14.36
CA PRO A 371 30.11 30.49 -13.64
C PRO A 371 29.50 31.55 -14.57
N ASN A 372 28.59 32.35 -14.04
CA ASN A 372 27.90 33.38 -14.80
C ASN A 372 28.90 34.37 -15.45
N VAL A 373 28.76 34.62 -16.75
CA VAL A 373 29.59 35.54 -17.55
C VAL A 373 29.65 36.95 -16.94
N PHE A 374 28.56 37.45 -16.34
CA PHE A 374 28.54 38.75 -15.66
C PHE A 374 29.43 38.77 -14.42
N THR A 375 29.44 37.67 -13.66
CA THR A 375 30.29 37.54 -12.46
C THR A 375 31.76 37.34 -12.83
N LEU A 376 32.04 36.55 -13.87
CA LEU A 376 33.40 36.33 -14.39
C LEU A 376 34.03 37.62 -14.91
N THR A 377 33.29 38.37 -15.73
CA THR A 377 33.79 39.61 -16.37
C THR A 377 33.64 40.86 -15.48
N ARG A 378 33.12 40.68 -14.25
CA ARG A 378 32.75 41.75 -13.30
C ARG A 378 31.95 42.88 -14.00
N SER A 379 31.02 42.49 -14.86
CA SER A 379 30.23 43.42 -15.67
C SER A 379 28.85 43.66 -15.07
N ARG A 380 28.29 44.84 -15.33
CA ARG A 380 26.99 45.26 -14.81
C ARG A 380 25.91 44.76 -15.76
N ILE A 381 24.68 44.66 -15.26
CA ILE A 381 23.56 44.19 -16.09
C ILE A 381 23.25 45.09 -17.28
N ASN A 382 23.63 46.38 -17.24
CA ASN A 382 23.43 47.35 -18.32
C ASN A 382 24.66 47.50 -19.25
N THR A 383 25.75 46.78 -19.00
CA THR A 383 26.97 46.89 -19.82
C THR A 383 26.70 46.40 -21.26
N PRO A 384 27.15 47.10 -22.33
CA PRO A 384 27.00 46.62 -23.71
C PRO A 384 27.61 45.23 -23.91
N HIS A 385 26.98 44.39 -24.73
CA HIS A 385 27.39 42.99 -24.87
C HIS A 385 28.81 42.86 -25.43
N ASP A 386 29.23 43.72 -26.37
CA ASP A 386 30.60 43.71 -26.90
C ASP A 386 31.68 43.89 -25.83
N VAL A 387 31.45 44.77 -24.85
CA VAL A 387 32.40 44.99 -23.76
C VAL A 387 32.50 43.76 -22.85
N ILE A 388 31.38 43.06 -22.63
CA ILE A 388 31.34 41.82 -21.84
C ILE A 388 32.17 40.74 -22.54
N PHE A 389 31.93 40.54 -23.83
CA PHE A 389 32.61 39.51 -24.61
C PHE A 389 34.08 39.82 -24.89
N ASN A 390 34.47 41.10 -25.02
CA ASN A 390 35.89 41.49 -25.08
C ASN A 390 36.63 41.27 -23.74
N ARG A 391 35.91 41.37 -22.61
CA ARG A 391 36.47 40.98 -21.30
C ARG A 391 36.53 39.47 -21.14
N LEU A 392 35.54 38.75 -21.65
CA LEU A 392 35.50 37.29 -21.62
C LEU A 392 36.62 36.68 -22.46
N ALA A 393 36.90 37.25 -23.64
CA ALA A 393 38.02 36.86 -24.50
C ALA A 393 39.34 36.75 -23.73
N ARG A 394 39.64 37.79 -22.93
CA ARG A 394 40.85 37.88 -22.09
C ARG A 394 40.91 36.90 -20.92
N LEU A 395 39.80 36.26 -20.59
CA LEU A 395 39.73 35.24 -19.53
C LEU A 395 39.79 33.82 -20.07
N ARG A 396 39.61 33.64 -21.39
CA ARG A 396 39.66 32.34 -22.05
C ARG A 396 41.09 32.05 -22.53
N PRO A 397 41.48 30.77 -22.66
CA PRO A 397 42.80 30.41 -23.15
C PRO A 397 43.00 30.89 -24.59
N GLY A 398 44.08 31.63 -24.84
CA GLY A 398 44.44 32.12 -26.17
C GLY A 398 43.76 33.42 -26.61
N ASP A 399 43.20 34.21 -25.68
CA ASP A 399 42.54 35.50 -25.94
C ASP A 399 41.41 35.43 -26.99
N MET A 400 40.86 34.24 -27.23
CA MET A 400 39.86 33.97 -28.25
C MET A 400 38.55 33.47 -27.63
N LEU A 401 37.42 33.88 -28.23
CA LEU A 401 36.11 33.37 -27.85
C LEU A 401 35.93 31.95 -28.37
N THR A 402 35.32 31.09 -27.55
CA THR A 402 34.87 29.77 -28.01
C THR A 402 33.66 29.89 -28.95
N GLU A 403 33.39 28.86 -29.74
CA GLU A 403 32.20 28.83 -30.61
C GLU A 403 30.89 28.99 -29.80
N ALA A 404 30.83 28.39 -28.61
CA ALA A 404 29.71 28.57 -27.68
C ALA A 404 29.58 30.02 -27.20
N ASP A 405 30.70 30.70 -26.90
CA ASP A 405 30.69 32.11 -26.51
C ASP A 405 30.23 33.02 -27.67
N LEU A 406 30.58 32.69 -28.92
CA LEU A 406 30.11 33.41 -30.12
C LEU A 406 28.61 33.25 -30.33
N LEU A 407 28.08 32.04 -30.18
CA LEU A 407 26.64 31.77 -30.24
C LEU A 407 25.90 32.54 -29.13
N LEU A 408 26.44 32.52 -27.90
CA LEU A 408 25.88 33.25 -26.78
C LEU A 408 25.92 34.77 -27.02
N LYS A 409 26.99 35.29 -27.62
CA LYS A 409 27.12 36.71 -28.01
C LYS A 409 25.99 37.15 -28.93
N SER A 410 25.65 36.33 -29.93
CA SER A 410 24.57 36.64 -30.88
C SER A 410 23.19 36.78 -30.23
N LYS A 411 22.96 36.12 -29.08
CA LYS A 411 21.67 36.09 -28.39
C LYS A 411 21.55 37.06 -27.20
N LEU A 412 22.66 37.52 -26.62
CA LEU A 412 22.71 38.39 -25.43
C LEU A 412 22.55 39.90 -25.72
N THR A 413 21.77 40.25 -26.75
CA THR A 413 21.63 41.64 -27.22
C THR A 413 20.69 42.48 -26.35
N SER A 414 19.57 41.89 -25.87
CA SER A 414 18.52 42.61 -25.14
C SER A 414 18.58 42.40 -23.62
N LEU A 415 18.00 43.33 -22.85
CA LEU A 415 17.83 43.16 -21.39
C LEU A 415 16.98 41.94 -21.04
N PHE A 416 15.99 41.62 -21.87
CA PHE A 416 15.17 40.42 -21.68
C PHE A 416 16.01 39.14 -21.85
N ALA A 417 16.87 39.06 -22.87
CA ALA A 417 17.76 37.92 -23.06
C ALA A 417 18.71 37.72 -21.88
N ARG A 418 19.18 38.82 -21.26
CA ARG A 418 19.99 38.79 -20.03
C ARG A 418 19.20 38.24 -18.84
N LYS A 419 17.91 38.59 -18.71
CA LYS A 419 17.03 38.04 -17.68
C LYS A 419 16.85 36.53 -17.86
N VAL A 420 16.57 36.07 -19.08
CA VAL A 420 16.44 34.64 -19.42
C VAL A 420 17.73 33.89 -19.09
N TYR A 421 18.88 34.42 -19.51
CA TYR A 421 20.20 33.84 -19.22
C TYR A 421 20.46 33.68 -17.72
N LEU A 422 20.15 34.71 -16.91
CA LEU A 422 20.35 34.64 -15.46
C LEU A 422 19.38 33.66 -14.76
N THR A 423 18.21 33.42 -15.34
CA THR A 423 17.15 32.58 -14.75
C THR A 423 17.28 31.12 -15.16
N TYR A 424 17.40 30.84 -16.46
CA TYR A 424 17.37 29.49 -17.04
C TYR A 424 18.72 29.00 -17.60
N GLY A 425 19.76 29.84 -17.56
CA GLY A 425 21.11 29.49 -18.00
C GLY A 425 21.40 29.74 -19.49
N PRO A 426 22.65 29.47 -19.94
CA PRO A 426 23.09 29.66 -21.33
C PRO A 426 22.37 28.72 -22.30
N ASP A 427 22.26 27.43 -21.97
CA ASP A 427 21.73 26.39 -22.86
C ASP A 427 20.29 26.68 -23.28
N SER A 428 19.47 27.17 -22.34
CA SER A 428 18.09 27.57 -22.62
C SER A 428 18.00 28.70 -23.66
N LEU A 429 19.02 29.55 -23.75
CA LEU A 429 19.06 30.69 -24.68
C LEU A 429 19.68 30.31 -26.04
N THR A 430 20.67 29.43 -26.07
CA THR A 430 21.39 29.05 -27.30
C THR A 430 20.79 27.82 -27.99
N SER A 431 20.28 26.85 -27.23
CA SER A 431 19.87 25.53 -27.75
C SER A 431 18.36 25.42 -28.00
N CYS A 432 17.55 26.35 -27.48
CA CYS A 432 16.11 26.31 -27.69
C CYS A 432 15.70 26.80 -29.09
N GLN A 433 15.12 25.91 -29.90
CA GLN A 433 14.70 26.21 -31.27
C GLN A 433 13.31 26.87 -31.38
N PHE A 434 12.42 26.62 -30.41
CA PHE A 434 11.04 27.12 -30.42
C PHE A 434 10.81 28.32 -29.50
N CYS A 435 11.84 28.77 -28.78
CA CYS A 435 11.71 29.86 -27.81
C CYS A 435 11.69 31.22 -28.50
N THR A 436 10.79 32.10 -28.06
CA THR A 436 10.67 33.48 -28.52
C THR A 436 11.02 34.45 -27.40
N ILE A 437 11.74 35.52 -27.72
CA ILE A 437 12.20 36.53 -26.73
C ILE A 437 11.01 37.28 -26.12
N ASP A 438 9.85 37.32 -26.78
CA ASP A 438 8.67 38.02 -26.25
C ASP A 438 7.94 37.21 -25.17
N ASN A 439 8.19 35.89 -25.07
CA ASN A 439 7.47 35.01 -24.15
C ASN A 439 8.42 34.20 -23.25
N MET A 440 8.42 34.53 -21.97
CA MET A 440 9.24 33.84 -20.97
C MET A 440 8.79 32.39 -20.71
N TYR A 441 7.51 32.07 -20.93
CA TYR A 441 6.98 30.72 -20.72
C TYR A 441 7.57 29.71 -21.69
N SER A 442 7.94 30.13 -22.91
CA SER A 442 8.60 29.26 -23.88
C SER A 442 9.93 28.74 -23.35
N TYR A 443 10.72 29.61 -22.69
CA TYR A 443 11.97 29.22 -22.05
C TYR A 443 11.75 28.36 -20.79
N LEU A 444 10.70 28.65 -20.01
CA LEU A 444 10.31 27.83 -18.86
C LEU A 444 9.99 26.39 -19.26
N LEU A 445 9.22 26.21 -20.34
CA LEU A 445 8.83 24.90 -20.87
C LEU A 445 10.03 24.09 -21.37
N TYR A 446 11.03 24.75 -21.96
CA TYR A 446 12.29 24.09 -22.34
C TYR A 446 13.13 23.67 -21.12
N TYR A 447 13.20 24.53 -20.10
CA TYR A 447 14.03 24.32 -18.92
C TYR A 447 13.51 23.19 -18.00
N LEU A 448 12.19 23.13 -17.79
CA LEU A 448 11.54 22.32 -16.75
C LEU A 448 11.79 20.80 -16.85
N PRO A 449 11.69 20.14 -18.03
CA PRO A 449 11.80 18.69 -18.13
C PRO A 449 13.16 18.16 -17.67
N PHE A 450 14.26 18.75 -18.15
CA PHE A 450 15.61 18.24 -17.90
C PHE A 450 16.21 18.74 -16.59
N ASN A 451 15.98 20.01 -16.25
CA ASN A 451 16.64 20.61 -15.10
C ASN A 451 15.85 20.40 -13.79
N VAL A 452 14.52 20.35 -13.86
CA VAL A 452 13.64 20.30 -12.67
C VAL A 452 13.01 18.92 -12.50
N LEU A 453 12.28 18.45 -13.52
CA LEU A 453 11.47 17.24 -13.42
C LEU A 453 12.33 15.98 -13.36
N LEU A 454 13.35 15.86 -14.22
CA LEU A 454 14.22 14.69 -14.28
C LEU A 454 14.91 14.37 -12.93
N PRO A 455 15.56 15.32 -12.23
CA PRO A 455 16.10 15.05 -10.89
C PRO A 455 15.06 14.56 -9.88
N HIS A 456 13.84 15.12 -9.91
CA HIS A 456 12.76 14.71 -9.02
C HIS A 456 12.19 13.33 -9.38
N LEU A 457 12.11 12.99 -10.66
CA LEU A 457 11.70 11.65 -11.10
C LEU A 457 12.72 10.59 -10.68
N ILE A 458 14.02 10.89 -10.82
CA ILE A 458 15.09 10.01 -10.34
C ILE A 458 14.98 9.85 -8.83
N HIS A 459 14.80 10.94 -8.09
CA HIS A 459 14.63 10.91 -6.63
C HIS A 459 13.41 10.10 -6.19
N LEU A 460 12.25 10.29 -6.83
CA LEU A 460 11.05 9.48 -6.60
C LEU A 460 11.27 8.00 -6.92
N SER A 461 12.07 7.68 -7.93
CA SER A 461 12.42 6.30 -8.25
C SER A 461 13.27 5.66 -7.15
N VAL A 462 14.26 6.38 -6.62
CA VAL A 462 15.10 5.95 -5.48
C VAL A 462 14.25 5.74 -4.23
N LEU A 463 13.38 6.69 -3.88
CA LEU A 463 12.45 6.55 -2.76
C LEU A 463 11.51 5.34 -2.96
N GLY A 464 11.05 5.11 -4.18
CA GLY A 464 10.22 3.96 -4.53
C GLY A 464 10.93 2.63 -4.31
N VAL A 465 12.20 2.53 -4.69
CA VAL A 465 13.04 1.35 -4.47
C VAL A 465 13.31 1.16 -2.96
N ALA A 466 13.73 2.22 -2.27
CA ALA A 466 14.06 2.20 -0.84
C ALA A 466 12.86 1.90 0.07
N THR A 467 11.63 2.13 -0.40
CA THR A 467 10.39 1.82 0.35
C THR A 467 9.63 0.61 -0.20
N SER A 468 10.18 -0.11 -1.17
CA SER A 468 9.49 -1.27 -1.76
C SER A 468 9.47 -2.48 -0.81
N SER A 469 8.32 -3.17 -0.70
CA SER A 469 8.19 -4.37 0.14
C SER A 469 9.23 -5.49 -0.13
N PRO A 470 9.60 -5.83 -1.38
CA PRO A 470 10.56 -6.92 -1.62
C PRO A 470 11.99 -6.59 -1.16
N ILE A 471 12.41 -5.32 -1.25
CA ILE A 471 13.77 -4.90 -0.92
C ILE A 471 13.85 -4.46 0.55
N ALA A 472 12.91 -3.62 0.98
CA ALA A 472 12.97 -2.92 2.25
C ALA A 472 12.13 -3.58 3.38
N GLY A 473 11.28 -4.54 3.04
CA GLY A 473 10.40 -5.21 3.99
C GLY A 473 9.14 -4.41 4.38
N PRO A 474 8.28 -4.98 5.23
CA PRO A 474 6.99 -4.38 5.60
C PRO A 474 7.12 -3.10 6.44
N GLU A 475 8.20 -3.00 7.24
CA GLU A 475 8.48 -1.84 8.08
C GLU A 475 8.68 -0.55 7.27
N CYS A 476 9.38 -0.65 6.13
CA CYS A 476 9.63 0.49 5.24
C CYS A 476 8.45 0.74 4.28
N SER A 477 7.75 -0.32 3.86
CA SER A 477 6.62 -0.24 2.91
C SER A 477 5.49 0.68 3.38
N ARG A 478 5.25 0.77 4.70
CA ARG A 478 4.24 1.68 5.28
C ARG A 478 4.51 3.17 4.99
N TRP A 479 5.79 3.54 4.80
CA TRP A 479 6.20 4.93 4.58
C TRP A 479 6.11 5.34 3.12
N ARG A 480 6.00 4.38 2.19
CA ARG A 480 5.98 4.61 0.74
C ARG A 480 5.03 5.75 0.34
N ASN A 481 3.75 5.65 0.68
CA ASN A 481 2.76 6.66 0.29
C ASN A 481 3.06 8.05 0.89
N LYS A 482 3.61 8.10 2.11
CA LYS A 482 3.95 9.37 2.78
C LYS A 482 5.18 10.01 2.13
N PHE A 483 6.20 9.22 1.84
CA PHE A 483 7.43 9.68 1.21
C PHE A 483 7.21 10.06 -0.25
N THR A 484 6.39 9.31 -1.00
CA THR A 484 6.04 9.68 -2.39
C THR A 484 5.23 10.96 -2.43
N LEU A 485 4.27 11.14 -1.51
CA LEU A 485 3.50 12.39 -1.42
C LEU A 485 4.40 13.58 -1.05
N ALA A 486 5.30 13.39 -0.09
CA ALA A 486 6.24 14.43 0.32
C ALA A 486 7.27 14.76 -0.77
N GLY A 487 7.74 13.77 -1.53
CA GLY A 487 8.61 13.99 -2.69
C GLY A 487 7.90 14.70 -3.84
N LEU A 488 6.62 14.37 -4.11
CA LEU A 488 5.80 15.08 -5.10
C LEU A 488 5.52 16.52 -4.66
N ALA A 489 5.31 16.77 -3.37
CA ALA A 489 5.18 18.10 -2.82
C ALA A 489 6.49 18.91 -2.96
N LEU A 490 7.65 18.29 -2.76
CA LEU A 490 8.95 18.93 -2.98
C LEU A 490 9.14 19.31 -4.47
N ALA A 491 8.77 18.43 -5.39
CA ALA A 491 8.81 18.71 -6.83
C ALA A 491 7.88 19.86 -7.23
N ALA A 492 6.65 19.87 -6.69
CA ALA A 492 5.70 20.97 -6.92
C ALA A 492 6.22 22.31 -6.36
N PHE A 493 6.87 22.28 -5.21
CA PHE A 493 7.48 23.45 -4.60
C PHE A 493 8.66 24.00 -5.42
N ASP A 494 9.50 23.13 -5.98
CA ASP A 494 10.59 23.57 -6.87
C ASP A 494 10.06 24.15 -8.18
N ILE A 495 9.05 23.52 -8.81
CA ILE A 495 8.38 24.08 -10.00
C ILE A 495 7.78 25.46 -9.68
N TYR A 496 7.14 25.61 -8.51
CA TYR A 496 6.61 26.89 -8.06
C TYR A 496 7.70 27.95 -7.91
N ILE A 497 8.84 27.61 -7.31
CA ILE A 497 9.98 28.53 -7.19
C ILE A 497 10.47 28.94 -8.59
N VAL A 498 10.77 27.98 -9.47
CA VAL A 498 11.33 28.26 -10.80
C VAL A 498 10.35 29.09 -11.66
N SER A 499 9.04 28.84 -11.56
CA SER A 499 8.02 29.54 -12.35
C SER A 499 7.70 30.95 -11.85
N THR A 500 7.86 31.22 -10.56
CA THR A 500 7.52 32.53 -9.96
C THR A 500 8.72 33.44 -9.71
N PHE A 501 9.94 32.90 -9.77
CA PHE A 501 11.14 33.67 -9.44
C PHE A 501 11.51 34.68 -10.53
N ASP A 502 11.41 35.97 -10.20
CA ASP A 502 11.93 37.05 -11.03
C ASP A 502 13.28 37.52 -10.49
N VAL A 503 14.35 37.23 -11.24
CA VAL A 503 15.73 37.60 -10.89
C VAL A 503 15.90 39.11 -10.73
N LEU A 504 15.26 39.92 -11.57
CA LEU A 504 15.46 41.38 -11.56
C LEU A 504 14.69 42.05 -10.43
N HIS A 505 13.49 41.56 -10.13
CA HIS A 505 12.69 42.10 -9.04
C HIS A 505 13.27 41.74 -7.67
N THR A 506 13.81 40.53 -7.54
CA THR A 506 14.36 39.99 -6.29
C THR A 506 15.82 40.42 -6.03
N ALA A 507 16.50 40.94 -7.06
CA ALA A 507 17.88 41.42 -6.94
C ALA A 507 18.03 42.59 -5.96
N SER A 508 19.21 42.69 -5.34
CA SER A 508 19.54 43.79 -4.43
C SER A 508 19.44 45.15 -5.13
N ALA A 509 19.15 46.21 -4.37
CA ALA A 509 19.08 47.56 -4.92
C ALA A 509 20.37 47.96 -5.67
N ALA A 510 21.53 47.49 -5.21
CA ALA A 510 22.82 47.69 -5.86
C ALA A 510 22.93 46.98 -7.23
N VAL A 511 22.38 45.78 -7.39
CA VAL A 511 22.33 45.08 -8.68
C VAL A 511 21.35 45.75 -9.63
N ARG A 512 20.17 46.17 -9.15
CA ARG A 512 19.17 46.91 -9.94
C ARG A 512 19.68 48.29 -10.38
N ALA A 513 20.43 48.97 -9.53
CA ALA A 513 21.14 50.21 -9.84
C ALA A 513 22.39 50.00 -10.72
N GLY A 514 22.74 48.74 -11.04
CA GLY A 514 23.90 48.42 -11.85
C GLY A 514 25.24 48.74 -11.19
N GLN A 515 25.32 48.77 -9.86
CA GLN A 515 26.58 49.00 -9.13
C GLN A 515 27.40 47.70 -9.01
N THR A 516 26.73 46.56 -8.81
CA THR A 516 27.36 45.23 -8.61
C THR A 516 26.89 44.23 -9.68
N PRO A 517 27.73 43.24 -10.06
CA PRO A 517 27.32 42.21 -11.03
C PRO A 517 26.16 41.35 -10.47
N PRO A 518 25.17 40.98 -11.30
CA PRO A 518 24.09 40.10 -10.87
C PRO A 518 24.59 38.66 -10.67
N SER A 519 24.20 38.02 -9.56
CA SER A 519 24.33 36.58 -9.37
C SER A 519 23.29 35.84 -10.22
N GLY A 520 23.69 34.77 -10.90
CA GLY A 520 22.77 33.96 -11.71
C GLY A 520 21.93 33.05 -10.81
N PHE A 521 20.61 33.08 -10.96
CA PHE A 521 19.69 32.18 -10.26
C PHE A 521 19.89 30.74 -10.72
N TYR A 522 20.09 30.52 -12.02
CA TYR A 522 20.36 29.20 -12.60
C TYR A 522 21.51 28.47 -11.89
N TYR A 523 22.64 29.16 -11.65
CA TYR A 523 23.78 28.58 -10.95
C TYR A 523 23.40 28.17 -9.52
N GLY A 524 22.79 29.10 -8.76
CA GLY A 524 22.40 28.84 -7.38
C GLY A 524 21.40 27.70 -7.23
N ILE A 525 20.35 27.67 -8.05
CA ILE A 525 19.31 26.64 -7.93
C ILE A 525 19.81 25.25 -8.34
N THR A 526 20.75 25.18 -9.29
CA THR A 526 21.35 23.91 -9.72
C THR A 526 22.19 23.27 -8.60
N LEU A 527 22.83 24.06 -7.73
CA LEU A 527 23.53 23.53 -6.54
C LEU A 527 22.57 23.29 -5.36
N MET A 528 21.57 24.14 -5.17
CA MET A 528 20.64 24.04 -4.03
C MET A 528 19.63 22.90 -4.18
N ARG A 529 19.23 22.53 -5.40
CA ARG A 529 18.32 21.41 -5.67
C ARG A 529 18.83 20.06 -5.15
N PRO A 530 20.02 19.57 -5.55
CA PRO A 530 20.54 18.31 -5.01
C PRO A 530 20.76 18.39 -3.50
N LEU A 531 21.15 19.56 -2.96
CA LEU A 531 21.22 19.77 -1.50
C LEU A 531 19.85 19.60 -0.83
N ALA A 532 18.78 20.16 -1.38
CA ALA A 532 17.43 19.97 -0.86
C ALA A 532 17.01 18.48 -0.88
N LEU A 533 17.37 17.75 -1.94
CA LEU A 533 17.14 16.30 -2.04
C LEU A 533 17.92 15.52 -0.97
N THR A 534 19.18 15.90 -0.68
CA THR A 534 19.95 15.27 0.41
C THR A 534 19.30 15.45 1.77
N VAL A 535 18.83 16.67 2.09
CA VAL A 535 18.16 16.96 3.35
C VAL A 535 16.87 16.13 3.48
N PHE A 536 16.13 16.00 2.38
CA PHE A 536 14.96 15.14 2.32
C PHE A 536 15.31 13.68 2.59
N ASP A 537 16.32 13.13 1.89
CA ASP A 537 16.71 11.72 2.05
C ASP A 537 17.26 11.42 3.45
N VAL A 538 18.02 12.34 4.05
CA VAL A 538 18.46 12.24 5.45
C VAL A 538 17.25 12.18 6.40
N SER A 539 16.23 13.00 6.16
CA SER A 539 15.01 12.98 6.97
C SER A 539 14.24 11.65 6.83
N CYS A 540 14.14 11.11 5.62
CA CYS A 540 13.52 9.81 5.36
C CYS A 540 14.32 8.65 5.99
N ALA A 541 15.64 8.67 5.86
CA ALA A 541 16.53 7.68 6.46
C ALA A 541 16.42 7.70 7.99
N ALA A 542 16.37 8.88 8.61
CA ALA A 542 16.16 9.03 10.05
C ALA A 542 14.80 8.45 10.48
N LEU A 543 13.71 8.72 9.75
CA LEU A 543 12.39 8.16 10.06
C LEU A 543 12.35 6.63 9.93
N ILE A 544 12.98 6.07 8.90
CA ILE A 544 13.10 4.60 8.75
C ILE A 544 13.92 4.00 9.89
N TYR A 545 15.05 4.62 10.23
CA TYR A 545 15.91 4.14 11.32
C TYR A 545 15.17 4.16 12.67
N LEU A 546 14.50 5.27 12.99
CA LEU A 546 13.78 5.42 14.26
C LEU A 546 12.55 4.50 14.36
N SER A 547 11.85 4.26 13.25
CA SER A 547 10.69 3.35 13.22
C SER A 547 11.09 1.88 13.22
N SER A 548 12.15 1.49 12.51
CA SER A 548 12.59 0.09 12.43
C SER A 548 13.27 -0.42 13.70
N THR A 549 13.84 0.47 14.52
CA THR A 549 14.46 0.15 15.82
C THR A 549 13.46 0.17 16.99
N ASN A 550 12.16 0.37 16.71
CA ASN A 550 11.09 0.54 17.71
C ASN A 550 11.33 1.67 18.73
N ARG A 551 12.21 2.64 18.39
CA ARG A 551 12.56 3.74 19.30
C ARG A 551 11.52 4.85 19.28
N PHE A 552 10.96 5.13 18.10
CA PHE A 552 9.84 6.06 17.90
C PHE A 552 8.83 5.44 16.94
N PHE A 553 7.53 5.74 17.14
CA PHE A 553 6.42 5.28 16.29
C PHE A 553 6.16 3.75 16.35
N PHE A 554 6.29 3.13 17.53
CA PHE A 554 5.78 1.78 17.74
C PHE A 554 4.26 1.77 17.54
N LYS A 555 3.81 1.03 16.53
CA LYS A 555 2.39 0.73 16.34
C LYS A 555 2.18 -0.70 16.81
N PRO A 556 1.45 -0.94 17.91
CA PRO A 556 1.14 -2.31 18.31
C PRO A 556 0.41 -3.02 17.17
N PRO A 557 0.64 -4.32 16.96
CA PRO A 557 -0.10 -5.10 15.97
C PRO A 557 -1.60 -4.93 16.24
N ASN A 558 -2.36 -4.68 15.17
CA ASN A 558 -3.79 -4.47 15.26
C ASN A 558 -4.44 -5.72 15.88
N PRO A 559 -5.37 -5.61 16.84
CA PRO A 559 -6.08 -6.77 17.37
C PRO A 559 -6.74 -7.62 16.27
N ALA A 560 -7.16 -7.01 15.16
CA ALA A 560 -7.66 -7.74 14.00
C ALA A 560 -6.57 -8.58 13.29
N ASP A 561 -5.34 -8.08 13.18
CA ASP A 561 -4.23 -8.82 12.57
C ASP A 561 -3.78 -9.98 13.46
N GLN A 562 -3.87 -9.81 14.78
CA GLN A 562 -3.65 -10.90 15.75
C GLN A 562 -4.75 -11.96 15.65
N LEU A 563 -6.00 -11.53 15.52
CA LEU A 563 -7.14 -12.43 15.32
C LEU A 563 -6.99 -13.20 14.00
N ASP A 564 -6.62 -12.55 12.91
CA ASP A 564 -6.39 -13.20 11.61
C ASP A 564 -5.23 -14.22 11.66
N GLN A 565 -4.16 -13.92 12.40
CA GLN A 565 -3.06 -14.87 12.62
C GLN A 565 -3.49 -16.07 13.48
N ALA A 566 -4.26 -15.84 14.54
CA ALA A 566 -4.78 -16.91 15.39
C ALA A 566 -5.80 -17.78 14.62
N VAL A 567 -6.72 -17.17 13.88
CA VAL A 567 -7.72 -17.84 13.06
C VAL A 567 -7.06 -18.63 11.93
N SER A 568 -6.06 -18.06 11.25
CA SER A 568 -5.34 -18.79 10.19
C SER A 568 -4.50 -19.95 10.73
N ALA A 569 -3.92 -19.83 11.92
CA ALA A 569 -3.27 -20.96 12.60
C ALA A 569 -4.27 -22.06 12.98
N ALA A 570 -5.41 -21.70 13.56
CA ALA A 570 -6.48 -22.63 13.92
C ALA A 570 -7.05 -23.34 12.68
N LEU A 571 -7.29 -22.62 11.58
CA LEU A 571 -7.74 -23.19 10.31
C LEU A 571 -6.73 -24.18 9.71
N ARG A 572 -5.42 -23.91 9.83
CA ARG A 572 -4.39 -24.87 9.41
C ARG A 572 -4.41 -26.14 10.24
N MET A 573 -4.57 -26.02 11.56
CA MET A 573 -4.70 -27.18 12.44
C MET A 573 -5.97 -27.98 12.15
N LEU A 574 -7.10 -27.29 11.93
CA LEU A 574 -8.39 -27.91 11.61
C LEU A 574 -8.34 -28.64 10.26
N ASN A 575 -7.75 -28.04 9.23
CA ASN A 575 -7.57 -28.70 7.93
C ASN A 575 -6.66 -29.93 8.03
N GLY A 576 -5.61 -29.87 8.86
CA GLY A 576 -4.76 -31.03 9.15
C GLY A 576 -5.52 -32.15 9.85
N ALA A 577 -6.35 -31.82 10.85
CA ALA A 577 -7.19 -32.79 11.56
C ALA A 577 -8.26 -33.40 10.63
N ASN A 578 -8.93 -32.58 9.82
CA ASN A 578 -9.92 -33.06 8.86
C ASN A 578 -9.29 -33.99 7.81
N GLY A 579 -8.08 -33.67 7.33
CA GLY A 579 -7.33 -34.56 6.44
C GLY A 579 -7.02 -35.92 7.07
N LYS A 580 -6.62 -35.95 8.35
CA LYS A 580 -6.39 -37.19 9.10
C LYS A 580 -7.68 -37.99 9.33
N LEU A 581 -8.78 -37.33 9.67
CA LEU A 581 -10.09 -37.97 9.84
C LEU A 581 -10.62 -38.54 8.53
N HIS A 582 -10.48 -37.81 7.43
CA HIS A 582 -10.83 -38.32 6.11
C HIS A 582 -9.96 -39.52 5.72
N ALA A 583 -8.65 -39.47 5.98
CA ALA A 583 -7.77 -40.60 5.75
C ALA A 583 -8.20 -41.82 6.57
N ALA A 584 -8.48 -41.65 7.87
CA ALA A 584 -8.95 -42.72 8.75
C ALA A 584 -10.31 -43.30 8.32
N SER A 585 -11.22 -42.44 7.86
CA SER A 585 -12.52 -42.87 7.34
C SER A 585 -12.37 -43.69 6.05
N VAL A 586 -11.50 -43.24 5.13
CA VAL A 586 -11.22 -43.95 3.88
C VAL A 586 -10.53 -45.29 4.16
N THR A 587 -9.54 -45.34 5.07
CA THR A 587 -8.88 -46.59 5.45
C THR A 587 -9.85 -47.55 6.11
N ARG A 588 -10.71 -47.09 7.02
CA ARG A 588 -11.76 -47.93 7.62
C ARG A 588 -12.72 -48.48 6.56
N ASN A 589 -13.16 -47.63 5.63
CA ASN A 589 -14.01 -48.06 4.52
C ASN A 589 -13.31 -49.06 3.59
N ALA A 590 -12.00 -48.93 3.38
CA ALA A 590 -11.21 -49.88 2.60
C ALA A 590 -11.08 -51.23 3.33
N VAL A 591 -10.78 -51.21 4.63
CA VAL A 591 -10.68 -52.41 5.48
C VAL A 591 -12.01 -53.17 5.51
N VAL A 592 -13.14 -52.47 5.66
CA VAL A 592 -14.48 -53.09 5.68
C VAL A 592 -14.85 -53.72 4.34
N ARG A 593 -14.35 -53.19 3.22
CA ARG A 593 -14.66 -53.70 1.88
C ARG A 593 -13.82 -54.90 1.47
N ASP A 594 -12.61 -55.05 2.01
CA ASP A 594 -11.76 -56.22 1.77
C ASP A 594 -12.06 -57.32 2.81
N LYS A 595 -12.50 -58.49 2.33
CA LYS A 595 -12.87 -59.62 3.20
C LYS A 595 -11.71 -60.12 4.06
N ASN A 596 -10.47 -60.12 3.55
CA ASN A 596 -9.31 -60.63 4.27
C ASN A 596 -8.88 -59.66 5.38
N LEU A 597 -8.83 -58.36 5.06
CA LEU A 597 -8.53 -57.31 6.05
C LEU A 597 -9.62 -57.21 7.11
N LYS A 598 -10.89 -57.32 6.72
CA LYS A 598 -12.01 -57.30 7.67
C LYS A 598 -11.96 -58.47 8.63
N GLN A 599 -11.65 -59.69 8.15
CA GLN A 599 -11.51 -60.86 9.01
C GLN A 599 -10.38 -60.69 10.04
N ARG A 600 -9.25 -60.11 9.65
CA ARG A 600 -8.14 -59.80 10.58
C ARG A 600 -8.52 -58.73 11.60
N ASP A 601 -9.22 -57.69 11.16
CA ASP A 601 -9.77 -56.64 12.04
C ASP A 601 -10.78 -57.24 13.04
N ASP A 602 -11.68 -58.11 12.58
CA ASP A 602 -12.64 -58.81 13.45
C ASP A 602 -11.96 -59.73 14.46
N VAL A 603 -10.97 -60.52 14.05
CA VAL A 603 -10.18 -61.35 14.98
C VAL A 603 -9.43 -60.48 15.99
N TYR A 604 -8.85 -59.36 15.55
CA TYR A 604 -8.20 -58.42 16.45
C TYR A 604 -9.19 -57.84 17.48
N TRP A 605 -10.35 -57.35 17.06
CA TRP A 605 -11.34 -56.82 18.00
C TRP A 605 -11.96 -57.89 18.89
N GLN A 606 -12.19 -59.11 18.37
CA GLN A 606 -12.67 -60.24 19.17
C GLN A 606 -11.64 -60.68 20.21
N THR A 607 -10.35 -60.71 19.85
CA THR A 607 -9.27 -61.02 20.79
C THR A 607 -9.11 -59.93 21.83
N MET A 608 -9.17 -58.64 21.46
CA MET A 608 -9.16 -57.54 22.42
C MET A 608 -10.35 -57.61 23.38
N VAL A 609 -11.56 -57.88 22.88
CA VAL A 609 -12.77 -58.04 23.71
C VAL A 609 -12.69 -59.28 24.61
N ALA A 610 -12.13 -60.39 24.12
CA ALA A 610 -11.96 -61.61 24.91
C ALA A 610 -10.86 -61.48 25.97
N VAL A 611 -9.81 -60.71 25.68
CA VAL A 611 -8.77 -60.32 26.65
C VAL A 611 -9.35 -59.36 27.69
N GLU A 612 -10.24 -58.46 27.28
CA GLU A 612 -10.90 -57.51 28.17
C GLU A 612 -11.93 -58.21 29.07
N ASN A 613 -12.67 -59.21 28.56
CA ASN A 613 -13.75 -59.90 29.28
C ASN A 613 -13.54 -61.42 29.37
N PRO A 614 -12.74 -61.93 30.33
CA PRO A 614 -12.33 -63.34 30.38
C PRO A 614 -13.43 -64.34 30.81
N THR A 615 -14.61 -63.89 31.23
CA THR A 615 -15.62 -64.75 31.90
C THR A 615 -16.66 -65.43 31.00
N ARG A 616 -16.45 -65.55 29.69
CA ARG A 616 -17.42 -66.23 28.82
C ARG A 616 -16.79 -67.17 27.78
N SER A 617 -16.44 -68.37 28.23
CA SER A 617 -16.34 -69.53 27.34
C SER A 617 -17.54 -70.47 27.54
N PRO A 618 -18.31 -70.80 26.48
CA PRO A 618 -19.28 -71.88 26.52
C PRO A 618 -18.58 -73.21 26.21
N GLY A 619 -18.35 -74.01 27.25
CA GLY A 619 -18.09 -75.44 27.12
C GLY A 619 -16.63 -75.87 27.15
N GLU A 620 -15.99 -75.82 28.32
CA GLU A 620 -14.91 -76.76 28.65
C GLU A 620 -14.81 -76.93 30.16
N ARG A 621 -14.90 -78.19 30.64
CA ARG A 621 -14.67 -78.54 32.05
C ARG A 621 -13.17 -78.39 32.35
N ALA A 622 -12.79 -77.31 33.02
CA ALA A 622 -11.44 -77.16 33.57
C ALA A 622 -11.40 -77.60 35.04
N GLY A 623 -10.57 -78.60 35.32
CA GLY A 623 -10.13 -78.93 36.68
C GLY A 623 -9.19 -77.87 37.25
N PRO A 624 -8.85 -77.95 38.55
CA PRO A 624 -8.14 -76.89 39.24
C PRO A 624 -6.66 -76.90 38.84
N VAL A 625 -6.17 -75.81 38.26
CA VAL A 625 -4.73 -75.54 38.13
C VAL A 625 -4.39 -74.31 38.95
N GLN A 626 -3.38 -74.50 39.79
CA GLN A 626 -2.88 -73.62 40.81
C GLN A 626 -1.75 -72.76 40.23
N GLY A 627 -1.84 -71.43 40.40
CA GLY A 627 -0.70 -70.51 40.30
C GLY A 627 -0.75 -69.51 39.14
N GLY A 628 -0.80 -68.22 39.48
CA GLY A 628 -0.48 -67.11 38.58
C GLY A 628 -1.63 -66.13 38.38
N THR A 629 -1.53 -64.97 39.02
CA THR A 629 -2.41 -63.81 38.91
C THR A 629 -2.62 -63.35 37.46
N ALA A 630 -3.85 -63.39 36.97
CA ALA A 630 -4.31 -62.60 35.82
C ALA A 630 -5.79 -62.26 36.01
N VAL A 631 -6.06 -61.37 36.97
CA VAL A 631 -7.31 -60.61 36.96
C VAL A 631 -7.06 -59.49 35.95
N VAL A 632 -7.50 -59.69 34.70
CA VAL A 632 -7.72 -58.56 33.80
C VAL A 632 -9.13 -58.10 34.14
N ASP A 633 -9.24 -57.18 35.09
CA ASP A 633 -10.50 -56.48 35.35
C ASP A 633 -10.90 -55.80 34.03
N ASN A 634 -12.13 -56.01 33.58
CA ASN A 634 -12.70 -55.26 32.47
C ASN A 634 -12.48 -53.77 32.78
N ILE A 635 -11.68 -53.06 31.98
CA ILE A 635 -11.42 -51.63 32.15
C ILE A 635 -12.75 -50.84 32.23
N TRP A 636 -13.82 -51.34 31.60
CA TRP A 636 -15.17 -50.76 31.65
C TRP A 636 -15.96 -51.06 32.94
N GLU A 637 -15.58 -52.08 33.69
CA GLU A 637 -16.20 -52.48 34.97
C GLU A 637 -15.40 -51.98 36.18
N GLU A 638 -14.20 -51.43 35.98
CA GLU A 638 -13.50 -50.70 37.03
C GLU A 638 -14.45 -49.64 37.60
N PRO A 639 -14.69 -49.63 38.93
CA PRO A 639 -15.62 -48.68 39.52
C PRO A 639 -15.20 -47.24 39.22
N GLU A 640 -13.90 -46.98 39.04
CA GLU A 640 -13.38 -45.67 38.65
C GLU A 640 -13.72 -45.28 37.21
N VAL A 641 -13.67 -46.22 36.26
CA VAL A 641 -13.98 -45.98 34.85
C VAL A 641 -15.48 -45.98 34.60
N ALA A 642 -16.25 -46.87 35.23
CA ALA A 642 -17.71 -46.84 35.22
C ALA A 642 -18.24 -45.58 35.94
N GLN A 643 -17.58 -45.12 37.01
CA GLN A 643 -17.88 -43.85 37.65
C GLN A 643 -17.42 -42.66 36.81
N ALA A 644 -16.30 -42.74 36.09
CA ALA A 644 -15.87 -41.71 35.14
C ALA A 644 -16.79 -41.63 33.91
N MET A 645 -17.27 -42.78 33.41
CA MET A 645 -18.15 -42.88 32.26
C MET A 645 -19.59 -42.51 32.62
N SER A 646 -20.07 -42.86 33.82
CA SER A 646 -21.35 -42.36 34.35
C SER A 646 -21.28 -40.88 34.72
N ARG A 647 -20.15 -40.37 35.23
CA ARG A 647 -19.90 -38.93 35.37
C ARG A 647 -19.86 -38.24 34.00
N ALA A 648 -19.24 -38.83 32.97
CA ALA A 648 -19.23 -38.27 31.63
C ALA A 648 -20.63 -38.27 30.97
N MET A 649 -21.39 -39.36 31.13
CA MET A 649 -22.77 -39.49 30.64
C MET A 649 -23.79 -38.65 31.43
N ALA A 650 -23.52 -38.40 32.71
CA ALA A 650 -24.28 -37.48 33.57
C ALA A 650 -23.74 -36.03 33.53
N GLY A 651 -22.76 -35.72 32.68
CA GLY A 651 -22.25 -34.36 32.46
C GLY A 651 -21.26 -33.81 33.50
N GLN A 652 -20.85 -34.60 34.51
CA GLN A 652 -19.94 -34.22 35.59
C GLN A 652 -18.50 -34.75 35.44
N GLY A 653 -18.15 -35.30 34.28
CA GLY A 653 -16.84 -35.89 34.00
C GLY A 653 -15.76 -34.87 33.69
N GLY A 654 -15.48 -33.89 34.57
CA GLY A 654 -14.30 -33.00 34.57
C GLY A 654 -14.12 -32.06 33.36
N VAL A 655 -14.68 -32.39 32.21
CA VAL A 655 -15.08 -31.47 31.17
C VAL A 655 -16.53 -31.19 31.48
N ASP A 656 -16.75 -30.12 32.23
CA ASP A 656 -18.08 -29.65 32.57
C ASP A 656 -18.81 -29.40 31.24
N LEU A 657 -19.66 -30.34 30.81
CA LEU A 657 -20.41 -30.26 29.56
C LEU A 657 -21.47 -29.18 29.65
N ALA A 658 -21.85 -28.76 30.85
CA ALA A 658 -22.62 -27.56 31.07
C ALA A 658 -21.73 -26.33 30.90
N GLN A 659 -20.47 -26.32 31.33
CA GLN A 659 -19.52 -25.24 31.06
C GLN A 659 -19.02 -25.20 29.62
N LEU A 660 -18.85 -26.34 28.96
CA LEU A 660 -18.48 -26.47 27.55
C LEU A 660 -19.71 -26.20 26.69
N GLY A 661 -20.89 -26.57 27.18
CA GLY A 661 -22.19 -26.21 26.64
C GLY A 661 -22.45 -24.72 26.80
N THR A 662 -22.16 -24.09 27.93
CA THR A 662 -22.28 -22.65 28.14
C THR A 662 -21.17 -21.89 27.45
N ASN A 663 -19.95 -22.41 27.34
CA ASN A 663 -18.86 -21.79 26.58
C ASN A 663 -19.08 -21.95 25.09
N ALA A 664 -19.65 -23.07 24.62
CA ALA A 664 -20.09 -23.24 23.24
C ALA A 664 -21.35 -22.43 22.98
N HIS A 665 -22.24 -22.26 23.95
CA HIS A 665 -23.43 -21.43 23.85
C HIS A 665 -23.10 -19.95 24.01
N GLU A 666 -22.06 -19.56 24.74
CA GLU A 666 -21.49 -18.20 24.83
C GLU A 666 -20.59 -17.90 23.64
N PHE A 667 -19.91 -18.90 23.07
CA PHE A 667 -19.19 -18.78 21.82
C PHE A 667 -20.17 -18.66 20.67
N VAL A 668 -21.20 -19.51 20.61
CA VAL A 668 -22.29 -19.39 19.64
C VAL A 668 -23.07 -18.12 19.89
N ARG A 669 -23.35 -17.72 21.14
CA ARG A 669 -24.03 -16.45 21.48
C ARG A 669 -23.15 -15.24 21.26
N GLY A 670 -21.84 -15.32 21.41
CA GLY A 670 -20.89 -14.24 21.11
C GLY A 670 -20.69 -14.10 19.60
N VAL A 671 -20.66 -15.22 18.89
CA VAL A 671 -20.71 -15.29 17.43
C VAL A 671 -22.08 -14.85 16.91
N THR A 672 -23.19 -15.15 17.60
CA THR A 672 -24.54 -14.77 17.19
C THR A 672 -25.04 -13.44 17.74
N GLN A 673 -24.41 -12.85 18.76
CA GLN A 673 -24.55 -11.42 19.11
C GLN A 673 -23.67 -10.56 18.20
N GLY A 674 -22.59 -11.15 17.65
CA GLY A 674 -21.93 -10.67 16.43
C GLY A 674 -22.59 -11.19 15.15
N LEU A 675 -23.78 -11.82 15.26
CA LEU A 675 -24.80 -12.07 14.23
C LEU A 675 -26.22 -11.59 14.66
N ASP A 676 -26.38 -10.54 15.50
CA ASP A 676 -27.69 -9.86 15.76
C ASP A 676 -27.63 -8.37 16.20
#